data_AF-A0A401FTN9-F1
#
_entry.id   AF-A0A401FTN9-F1
#
_cell.length_a   1.000
_cell.length_b   1.000
_cell.length_c   1.000
_cell.angle_alpha   90.00
_cell.angle_beta   90.00
_cell.angle_gamma   90.00
#
_symmetry.space_group_name_H-M   'P 1'
#
loop_
_entity.id
_entity.type
_entity.pdbx_description
1 polymer ?
#
loop_
_entity_poly.entity_id
_entity_poly.type
_entity_poly.pdbx_seq_one_letter_code
_entity_poly.pdbx_strand_id
1 'polypeptide(L)'
;MEEGQFLDGPVEGLAYKTPTQAGLTDENGRFLYMEGETITFSLGGIVLGQGLAVPLMTPLDLTEGACDETHPEVINICRFLLTIDDDNEPDDGIFIAEAVRENAEDPGINFDLTVEAFEADPIIRQLVFSLTAFTQAGQRNLMPEDRVQAHMRQTLNGIDNDDDGFSEDQGDCDDTDPDIYPGADEICGDDIDQNCDGDAPSCGTPDPDPTPEPDPPVSTDDDGDGYAVSQGDCDDTDPDIYPGAAEICGDDIDQNCDGDAPSCGTPDPDPTPEPDPPVSTDDDGDGYAVSQGDCDDTDPDIYPGAAEICGDDIDQNCDGNTPACDDPDEQDDDGDGFSENEGDCDDSDIDIYPGATEICGDQIDQDCDKNDMPCDYPNDRDDDEDGYTENEGDCNDRDAAVYPGAEEICEDKIDQDCSGQDLSCKDADSDGDGYTGNEGDCDDTNRNVYPGAEEICGDGIDQDCDKKDPECPAETGTVSVYLKLSQATTEEYKALYVTVSTIEVHYQSEGEEDSGWKNVGSPNRTYNLFELINGGREELAIDELKRGLYNEIRLIIGETPSSGVNILSQAHPYANYIIDSAGDVHNLTISSGLQTGLKIVYSFRIYGNKTTEVEMAFDASGSVSNAGNSGQWFLNPTFNLYNRVLE
;
A
#
# COMPACT_ATOMS: atom_id res chain seq x y z
N MET A 1 9.48 15.23 -25.06
CA MET A 1 8.67 14.22 -24.38
C MET A 1 9.44 14.01 -23.12
N GLU A 2 8.80 14.40 -22.02
CA GLU A 2 9.35 14.32 -20.68
C GLU A 2 8.53 13.26 -19.94
N GLU A 3 9.18 12.65 -18.98
CA GLU A 3 8.56 11.78 -18.00
C GLU A 3 8.33 12.59 -16.74
N GLY A 4 7.18 12.39 -16.11
CA GLY A 4 6.91 12.89 -14.77
C GLY A 4 6.29 11.79 -13.91
N GLN A 5 6.14 12.05 -12.62
CA GLN A 5 5.65 11.07 -11.64
C GLN A 5 4.44 11.63 -10.89
N PHE A 6 3.40 10.81 -10.70
CA PHE A 6 2.23 11.16 -9.90
C PHE A 6 2.27 10.46 -8.54
N LEU A 7 2.36 11.23 -7.45
CA LEU A 7 2.54 10.72 -6.09
C LEU A 7 1.40 11.08 -5.12
N ASP A 8 0.87 10.03 -4.50
CA ASP A 8 0.16 9.90 -3.22
C ASP A 8 0.56 8.49 -2.74
N GLY A 9 1.86 8.25 -2.58
CA GLY A 9 2.54 7.00 -2.95
C GLY A 9 2.63 6.82 -4.48
N PRO A 10 3.51 5.96 -5.02
CA PRO A 10 3.46 5.60 -6.43
C PRO A 10 2.06 5.09 -6.80
N VAL A 11 1.37 5.75 -7.73
CA VAL A 11 0.00 5.35 -8.13
C VAL A 11 0.05 4.65 -9.48
N GLU A 12 -0.14 3.33 -9.49
CA GLU A 12 -0.18 2.53 -10.72
C GLU A 12 -1.60 2.47 -11.31
N GLY A 13 -1.68 2.61 -12.63
CA GLY A 13 -2.93 2.42 -13.38
C GLY A 13 -3.84 3.65 -13.41
N LEU A 14 -3.37 4.82 -12.99
CA LEU A 14 -4.14 6.05 -13.07
C LEU A 14 -4.11 6.61 -14.49
N ALA A 15 -5.27 6.92 -15.06
CA ALA A 15 -5.32 7.40 -16.45
C ALA A 15 -4.96 8.89 -16.53
N TYR A 16 -4.01 9.23 -17.41
CA TYR A 16 -3.61 10.60 -17.68
C TYR A 16 -3.86 10.99 -19.13
N LYS A 17 -4.07 12.30 -19.35
CA LYS A 17 -4.26 12.86 -20.69
C LYS A 17 -3.76 14.29 -20.80
N THR A 18 -2.96 14.54 -21.81
CA THR A 18 -2.53 15.87 -22.26
C THR A 18 -3.05 16.14 -23.69
N PRO A 19 -2.79 17.31 -24.30
CA PRO A 19 -3.05 17.55 -25.71
C PRO A 19 -2.31 16.59 -26.66
N THR A 20 -1.15 16.03 -26.24
CA THR A 20 -0.30 15.20 -27.10
C THR A 20 -0.09 13.77 -26.59
N GLN A 21 -0.26 13.52 -25.29
CA GLN A 21 -0.05 12.22 -24.65
C GLN A 21 -1.34 11.73 -23.97
N ALA A 22 -1.48 10.42 -23.82
CA ALA A 22 -2.47 9.79 -22.96
C ALA A 22 -2.00 8.37 -22.64
N GLY A 23 -2.29 7.90 -21.43
CA GLY A 23 -1.87 6.58 -20.99
C GLY A 23 -2.36 6.27 -19.59
N LEU A 24 -1.80 5.22 -19.00
CA LEU A 24 -1.91 4.90 -17.58
C LEU A 24 -0.54 5.14 -16.94
N THR A 25 -0.53 5.54 -15.68
CA THR A 25 0.70 5.56 -14.88
C THR A 25 1.21 4.13 -14.65
N ASP A 26 2.53 3.96 -14.63
CA ASP A 26 3.19 2.67 -14.34
C ASP A 26 3.31 2.39 -12.84
N GLU A 27 3.99 1.31 -12.45
CA GLU A 27 4.21 0.89 -11.06
C GLU A 27 4.89 1.97 -10.19
N ASN A 28 5.66 2.86 -10.82
CA ASN A 28 6.33 3.98 -10.16
C ASN A 28 5.51 5.27 -10.24
N GLY A 29 4.28 5.23 -10.77
CA GLY A 29 3.44 6.42 -10.96
C GLY A 29 3.85 7.30 -12.15
N ARG A 30 4.71 6.82 -13.06
CA ARG A 30 5.27 7.64 -14.14
C ARG A 30 4.28 7.89 -15.27
N PHE A 31 4.31 9.07 -15.87
CA PHE A 31 3.48 9.49 -16.99
C PHE A 31 4.26 10.31 -18.00
N LEU A 32 3.81 10.33 -19.26
CA LEU A 32 4.45 11.09 -20.33
C LEU A 32 3.75 12.42 -20.58
N TYR A 33 4.53 13.48 -20.76
CA TYR A 33 4.01 14.80 -21.14
C TYR A 33 4.98 15.60 -22.02
N MET A 34 4.55 16.79 -22.43
CA MET A 34 5.41 17.80 -23.06
C MET A 34 5.37 19.08 -22.21
N GLU A 35 6.54 19.68 -21.98
CA GLU A 35 6.68 20.91 -21.18
C GLU A 35 5.64 21.98 -21.56
N GLY A 36 4.94 22.50 -20.55
CA GLY A 36 3.93 23.56 -20.71
C GLY A 36 2.54 23.09 -21.11
N GLU A 37 2.30 21.78 -21.23
CA GLU A 37 0.95 21.22 -21.43
C GLU A 37 0.15 21.14 -20.12
N THR A 38 -1.18 21.22 -20.24
CA THR A 38 -2.08 20.87 -19.15
C THR A 38 -2.35 19.38 -19.19
N ILE A 39 -2.22 18.70 -18.06
CA ILE A 39 -2.51 17.29 -17.87
C ILE A 39 -3.78 17.12 -17.04
N THR A 40 -4.55 16.07 -17.32
CA THR A 40 -5.73 15.67 -16.57
C THR A 40 -5.54 14.25 -16.10
N PHE A 41 -5.73 14.02 -14.80
CA PHE A 41 -5.74 12.68 -14.21
C PHE A 41 -7.17 12.22 -13.93
N SER A 42 -7.43 10.95 -14.18
CA SER A 42 -8.75 10.37 -14.12
C SER A 42 -8.73 8.88 -13.82
N LEU A 43 -9.83 8.37 -13.28
CA LEU A 43 -10.11 6.95 -13.12
C LEU A 43 -11.38 6.63 -13.90
N GLY A 44 -11.23 5.91 -15.01
CA GLY A 44 -12.35 5.66 -15.93
C GLY A 44 -12.99 6.97 -16.39
N GLY A 45 -14.23 7.23 -15.99
CA GLY A 45 -14.95 8.48 -16.26
C GLY A 45 -14.73 9.60 -15.23
N ILE A 46 -14.15 9.29 -14.07
CA ILE A 46 -14.02 10.20 -12.93
C ILE A 46 -12.77 11.06 -13.10
N VAL A 47 -12.94 12.36 -13.23
CA VAL A 47 -11.81 13.30 -13.26
C VAL A 47 -11.42 13.64 -11.83
N LEU A 48 -10.16 13.37 -11.46
CA LEU A 48 -9.61 13.75 -10.16
C LEU A 48 -9.23 15.23 -10.15
N GLY A 49 -8.63 15.69 -11.25
CA GLY A 49 -8.30 17.10 -11.44
C GLY A 49 -7.40 17.30 -12.64
N GLN A 50 -6.94 18.54 -12.82
CA GLN A 50 -6.07 18.93 -13.91
C GLN A 50 -5.10 20.02 -13.45
N GLY A 51 -3.87 19.97 -13.97
CA GLY A 51 -2.79 20.89 -13.60
C GLY A 51 -1.86 21.16 -14.77
N LEU A 52 -0.89 22.06 -14.56
CA LEU A 52 0.24 22.17 -15.49
C LEU A 52 1.10 20.91 -15.32
N ALA A 53 1.43 20.23 -16.40
CA ALA A 53 2.31 19.07 -16.35
C ALA A 53 3.73 19.53 -15.98
N VAL A 54 4.27 18.90 -14.95
CA VAL A 54 5.60 19.12 -14.37
C VAL A 54 6.20 17.75 -14.00
N PRO A 55 7.52 17.65 -13.76
CA PRO A 55 8.18 16.36 -13.49
C PRO A 55 7.62 15.61 -12.29
N LEU A 56 7.12 16.32 -11.29
CA LEU A 56 6.48 15.72 -10.12
C LEU A 56 5.11 16.35 -9.90
N MET A 57 4.08 15.51 -9.84
CA MET A 57 2.71 15.93 -9.58
C MET A 57 2.12 15.14 -8.42
N THR A 58 1.34 15.83 -7.60
CA THR A 58 0.59 15.24 -6.50
C THR A 58 -0.87 15.68 -6.58
N PRO A 59 -1.77 15.13 -5.75
CA PRO A 59 -3.11 15.67 -5.57
C PRO A 59 -3.17 17.18 -5.23
N LEU A 60 -2.10 17.78 -4.67
CA LEU A 60 -2.00 19.24 -4.47
C LEU A 60 -1.98 19.99 -5.78
N ASP A 61 -1.20 19.51 -6.76
CA ASP A 61 -1.03 20.16 -8.06
C ASP A 61 -2.28 20.10 -8.94
N LEU A 62 -3.18 19.16 -8.63
CA LEU A 62 -4.48 19.03 -9.27
C LEU A 62 -5.53 19.98 -8.69
N THR A 63 -5.27 20.55 -7.51
CA THR A 63 -6.26 21.27 -6.71
C THR A 63 -5.99 22.77 -6.72
N GLU A 64 -6.88 23.54 -7.35
CA GLU A 64 -6.72 25.00 -7.45
C GLU A 64 -6.80 25.68 -6.07
N GLY A 65 -5.68 26.21 -5.58
CA GLY A 65 -5.62 26.98 -4.34
C GLY A 65 -5.33 26.16 -3.09
N ALA A 66 -5.03 24.86 -3.21
CA ALA A 66 -4.41 24.10 -2.14
C ALA A 66 -3.02 24.68 -1.83
N CYS A 67 -2.71 24.79 -0.53
CA CYS A 67 -1.41 25.25 -0.05
C CYS A 67 -0.65 24.17 0.72
N ASP A 68 -1.36 23.13 1.16
CA ASP A 68 -0.90 22.02 1.99
C ASP A 68 -1.88 20.84 1.89
N GLU A 69 -1.47 19.69 2.41
CA GLU A 69 -2.19 18.40 2.38
C GLU A 69 -3.50 18.43 3.17
N THR A 70 -3.76 19.50 3.94
CA THR A 70 -4.98 19.66 4.73
C THR A 70 -6.15 20.24 3.93
N HIS A 71 -5.93 20.61 2.67
CA HIS A 71 -6.98 21.12 1.81
C HIS A 71 -8.07 20.06 1.57
N PRO A 72 -9.39 20.38 1.74
CA PRO A 72 -10.45 19.37 1.66
C PRO A 72 -10.51 18.58 0.35
N GLU A 73 -10.27 19.24 -0.79
CA GLU A 73 -10.26 18.58 -2.10
C GLU A 73 -9.08 17.62 -2.27
N VAL A 74 -7.89 17.99 -1.76
CA VAL A 74 -6.71 17.12 -1.72
C VAL A 74 -7.02 15.87 -0.89
N ILE A 75 -7.51 16.06 0.33
CA ILE A 75 -7.91 14.95 1.22
C ILE A 75 -8.93 14.04 0.54
N ASN A 76 -9.91 14.58 -0.17
CA ASN A 76 -10.95 13.78 -0.80
C ASN A 76 -10.44 13.00 -2.02
N ILE A 77 -9.49 13.55 -2.78
CA ILE A 77 -8.79 12.85 -3.88
C ILE A 77 -7.96 11.70 -3.30
N CYS A 78 -7.08 11.99 -2.33
CA CYS A 78 -6.23 10.98 -1.69
C CYS A 78 -7.07 9.88 -1.04
N ARG A 79 -8.11 10.26 -0.30
CA ARG A 79 -9.07 9.33 0.30
C ARG A 79 -9.67 8.39 -0.73
N PHE A 80 -10.00 8.89 -1.92
CA PHE A 80 -10.57 8.05 -2.96
C PHE A 80 -9.53 7.04 -3.49
N LEU A 81 -8.32 7.50 -3.83
CA LEU A 81 -7.20 6.66 -4.31
C LEU A 81 -6.84 5.56 -3.31
N LEU A 82 -6.56 5.93 -2.06
CA LEU A 82 -6.21 5.00 -0.98
C LEU A 82 -7.32 3.98 -0.68
N THR A 83 -8.57 4.30 -0.99
CA THR A 83 -9.68 3.35 -0.76
C THR A 83 -9.80 2.31 -1.87
N ILE A 84 -9.50 2.70 -3.12
CA ILE A 84 -9.64 1.84 -4.30
C ILE A 84 -8.39 1.03 -4.63
N ASP A 85 -7.31 1.29 -3.91
CA ASP A 85 -6.13 0.42 -3.87
C ASP A 85 -6.51 -1.06 -3.74
N ASP A 86 -5.82 -1.95 -4.45
CA ASP A 86 -6.27 -3.32 -4.69
C ASP A 86 -6.26 -4.17 -3.42
N ASP A 87 -5.17 -4.12 -2.65
CA ASP A 87 -4.96 -4.89 -1.42
C ASP A 87 -5.20 -4.07 -0.13
N ASN A 88 -5.42 -2.76 -0.24
CA ASN A 88 -5.67 -1.84 0.88
C ASN A 88 -4.46 -1.72 1.82
N GLU A 89 -3.26 -1.88 1.27
CA GLU A 89 -1.96 -1.68 1.90
C GLU A 89 -1.17 -0.55 1.18
N PRO A 90 -1.68 0.70 1.15
CA PRO A 90 -1.12 1.77 0.32
C PRO A 90 0.33 2.18 0.61
N ASP A 91 0.90 1.69 1.71
CA ASP A 91 2.29 1.98 2.09
C ASP A 91 3.30 1.30 1.14
N ASP A 92 2.88 0.30 0.33
CA ASP A 92 3.68 -0.32 -0.74
C ASP A 92 3.38 0.23 -2.15
N GLY A 93 2.59 1.30 -2.22
CA GLY A 93 2.08 1.89 -3.46
C GLY A 93 0.56 1.76 -3.59
N ILE A 94 -0.03 2.47 -4.55
CA ILE A 94 -1.47 2.39 -4.84
C ILE A 94 -1.64 1.68 -6.17
N PHE A 95 -2.08 0.43 -6.13
CA PHE A 95 -2.39 -0.32 -7.35
C PHE A 95 -3.88 -0.24 -7.70
N ILE A 96 -4.21 0.40 -8.82
CA ILE A 96 -5.59 0.49 -9.30
C ILE A 96 -5.86 -0.63 -10.30
N ALA A 97 -6.46 -1.74 -9.85
CA ALA A 97 -6.76 -2.88 -10.72
C ALA A 97 -7.58 -2.51 -11.99
N GLU A 98 -7.32 -3.21 -13.10
CA GLU A 98 -8.01 -2.98 -14.38
C GLU A 98 -9.53 -3.03 -14.26
N ALA A 99 -10.06 -4.01 -13.52
CA ALA A 99 -11.49 -4.13 -13.27
C ALA A 99 -12.08 -2.91 -12.54
N VAL A 100 -11.31 -2.26 -11.66
CA VAL A 100 -11.73 -0.99 -11.04
C VAL A 100 -11.82 0.10 -12.09
N ARG A 101 -10.81 0.25 -12.96
CA ARG A 101 -10.75 1.27 -14.02
C ARG A 101 -11.90 1.12 -15.02
N GLU A 102 -12.19 -0.11 -15.45
CA GLU A 102 -13.28 -0.41 -16.39
C GLU A 102 -14.67 -0.14 -15.80
N ASN A 103 -14.83 -0.23 -14.48
CA ASN A 103 -16.11 -0.05 -13.79
C ASN A 103 -16.25 1.34 -13.12
N ALA A 104 -15.22 2.17 -13.17
CA ALA A 104 -15.20 3.53 -12.65
C ALA A 104 -15.90 4.53 -13.59
N GLU A 105 -17.23 4.47 -13.65
CA GLU A 105 -18.03 5.52 -14.30
C GLU A 105 -18.19 6.72 -13.35
N ASP A 106 -18.20 7.97 -13.87
CA ASP A 106 -18.42 9.17 -13.04
C ASP A 106 -19.90 9.35 -12.66
N PRO A 107 -20.29 9.15 -11.38
CA PRO A 107 -21.64 9.43 -10.91
C PRO A 107 -21.90 10.94 -10.66
N GLY A 108 -20.94 11.81 -10.95
CA GLY A 108 -20.92 13.23 -10.58
C GLY A 108 -20.30 13.45 -9.20
N ILE A 109 -19.16 12.81 -8.92
CA ILE A 109 -18.42 13.03 -7.67
C ILE A 109 -18.00 14.50 -7.59
N ASN A 110 -18.07 15.07 -6.39
CA ASN A 110 -17.56 16.40 -6.12
C ASN A 110 -16.47 16.35 -5.04
N PHE A 111 -15.21 16.45 -5.44
CA PHE A 111 -14.07 16.44 -4.52
C PHE A 111 -13.94 17.75 -3.72
N ASP A 112 -14.50 18.87 -4.19
CA ASP A 112 -14.54 20.18 -3.50
C ASP A 112 -15.55 20.25 -2.33
N LEU A 113 -16.07 19.11 -1.87
CA LEU A 113 -16.86 19.07 -0.63
C LEU A 113 -15.97 19.20 0.60
N THR A 114 -16.51 19.67 1.73
CA THR A 114 -15.79 19.53 3.01
C THR A 114 -15.56 18.05 3.31
N VAL A 115 -14.49 17.74 4.04
CA VAL A 115 -14.09 16.35 4.32
C VAL A 115 -15.23 15.53 4.93
N GLU A 116 -16.00 16.10 5.85
CA GLU A 116 -17.14 15.42 6.48
C GLU A 116 -18.36 15.31 5.55
N ALA A 117 -18.54 16.29 4.65
CA ALA A 117 -19.63 16.26 3.68
C ALA A 117 -19.35 15.22 2.58
N PHE A 118 -18.10 15.11 2.13
CA PHE A 118 -17.65 14.08 1.21
C PHE A 118 -17.77 12.69 1.84
N GLU A 119 -17.25 12.51 3.06
CA GLU A 119 -17.37 11.22 3.76
C GLU A 119 -18.83 10.80 3.94
N ALA A 120 -19.75 11.74 4.17
CA ALA A 120 -21.18 11.50 4.31
C ALA A 120 -21.94 11.38 2.98
N ASP A 121 -21.31 11.69 1.85
CA ASP A 121 -21.98 11.73 0.55
C ASP A 121 -22.33 10.30 0.09
N PRO A 122 -23.63 10.01 -0.14
CA PRO A 122 -24.06 8.70 -0.63
C PRO A 122 -23.47 8.34 -2.00
N ILE A 123 -23.10 9.32 -2.83
CA ILE A 123 -22.52 9.10 -4.16
C ILE A 123 -21.17 8.39 -4.04
N ILE A 124 -20.23 8.99 -3.29
CA ILE A 124 -18.90 8.42 -3.11
C ILE A 124 -18.96 7.11 -2.31
N ARG A 125 -19.81 7.02 -1.28
CA ARG A 125 -19.97 5.77 -0.52
C ARG A 125 -20.43 4.61 -1.39
N GLN A 126 -21.41 4.86 -2.27
CA GLN A 126 -21.89 3.84 -3.18
C GLN A 126 -20.85 3.48 -4.23
N LEU A 127 -20.16 4.48 -4.77
CA LEU A 127 -19.11 4.25 -5.75
C LEU A 127 -17.99 3.40 -5.16
N VAL A 128 -17.41 3.82 -4.04
CA VAL A 128 -16.35 3.09 -3.34
C VAL A 128 -16.78 1.66 -3.01
N PHE A 129 -17.99 1.48 -2.49
CA PHE A 129 -18.51 0.16 -2.17
C PHE A 129 -18.66 -0.74 -3.41
N SER A 130 -18.94 -0.16 -4.58
CA SER A 130 -18.99 -0.88 -5.86
C SER A 130 -17.60 -1.16 -6.42
N LEU A 131 -16.69 -0.18 -6.41
CA LEU A 131 -15.35 -0.30 -6.99
C LEU A 131 -14.47 -1.26 -6.19
N THR A 132 -14.49 -1.15 -4.86
CA THR A 132 -13.75 -2.07 -3.97
C THR A 132 -14.31 -3.50 -3.98
N ALA A 133 -15.43 -3.76 -4.66
CA ALA A 133 -15.86 -5.13 -4.92
C ALA A 133 -14.99 -5.85 -5.96
N PHE A 134 -14.27 -5.08 -6.79
CA PHE A 134 -13.36 -5.58 -7.81
C PHE A 134 -11.91 -5.68 -7.32
N THR A 135 -11.63 -5.21 -6.11
CA THR A 135 -10.29 -5.24 -5.53
C THR A 135 -10.05 -6.54 -4.75
N GLN A 136 -8.79 -6.95 -4.60
CA GLN A 136 -8.40 -8.15 -3.85
C GLN A 136 -8.82 -8.10 -2.38
N ALA A 137 -8.68 -6.96 -1.73
CA ALA A 137 -9.06 -6.80 -0.33
C ALA A 137 -10.58 -6.57 -0.12
N GLY A 138 -11.36 -6.52 -1.20
CA GLY A 138 -12.81 -6.58 -1.19
C GLY A 138 -13.52 -5.33 -0.65
N GLN A 139 -14.86 -5.44 -0.57
CA GLN A 139 -15.73 -4.30 -0.30
C GLN A 139 -15.43 -3.63 1.05
N ARG A 140 -15.17 -2.32 1.01
CA ARG A 140 -14.81 -1.51 2.18
C ARG A 140 -15.48 -0.14 2.16
N ASN A 141 -15.35 0.56 3.28
CA ASN A 141 -15.76 1.96 3.39
C ASN A 141 -14.60 2.86 2.97
N LEU A 142 -14.90 4.15 2.83
CA LEU A 142 -13.88 5.18 2.64
C LEU A 142 -12.79 5.13 3.72
N MET A 143 -11.56 5.36 3.28
CA MET A 143 -10.41 5.51 4.16
C MET A 143 -10.63 6.66 5.18
N PRO A 144 -10.37 6.44 6.48
CA PRO A 144 -10.47 7.48 7.50
C PRO A 144 -9.57 8.69 7.22
N GLU A 145 -10.03 9.90 7.56
CA GLU A 145 -9.28 11.16 7.33
C GLU A 145 -7.86 11.15 7.89
N ASP A 146 -7.71 10.64 9.12
CA ASP A 146 -6.45 10.60 9.85
C ASP A 146 -5.40 9.73 9.14
N ARG A 147 -5.82 8.58 8.58
CA ARG A 147 -4.92 7.74 7.78
C ARG A 147 -4.57 8.40 6.44
N VAL A 148 -5.53 9.07 5.80
CA VAL A 148 -5.31 9.77 4.51
C VAL A 148 -4.31 10.93 4.68
N GLN A 149 -4.47 11.74 5.72
CA GLN A 149 -3.54 12.84 6.00
C GLN A 149 -2.15 12.35 6.37
N ALA A 150 -2.06 11.26 7.16
CA ALA A 150 -0.77 10.67 7.50
C ALA A 150 -0.05 10.16 6.25
N HIS A 151 -0.75 9.42 5.39
CA HIS A 151 -0.20 8.89 4.14
C HIS A 151 0.28 9.99 3.19
N MET A 152 -0.56 11.01 2.94
CA MET A 152 -0.18 12.10 2.05
C MET A 152 0.98 12.91 2.63
N ARG A 153 1.04 13.12 3.94
CA ARG A 153 2.19 13.78 4.57
C ARG A 153 3.47 12.97 4.40
N GLN A 154 3.42 11.66 4.63
CA GLN A 154 4.56 10.78 4.41
C GLN A 154 5.03 10.83 2.94
N THR A 155 4.09 10.85 1.99
CA THR A 155 4.44 11.01 0.57
C THR A 155 5.16 12.33 0.31
N LEU A 156 4.72 13.43 0.94
CA LEU A 156 5.35 14.74 0.76
C LEU A 156 6.72 14.84 1.42
N ASN A 157 6.88 14.20 2.58
CA ASN A 157 8.14 14.19 3.31
C ASN A 157 9.20 13.29 2.65
N GLY A 158 8.80 12.34 1.81
CA GLY A 158 9.71 11.51 1.01
C GLY A 158 10.05 12.10 -0.37
N ILE A 159 9.54 13.28 -0.71
CA ILE A 159 9.92 14.00 -1.93
C ILE A 159 11.11 14.88 -1.58
N ASP A 160 12.23 14.69 -2.29
CA ASP A 160 13.34 15.63 -2.31
C ASP A 160 12.93 16.85 -3.16
N ASN A 161 12.66 17.97 -2.50
CA ASN A 161 12.06 19.16 -3.11
C ASN A 161 13.10 20.16 -3.68
N ASP A 162 14.36 20.01 -3.33
CA ASP A 162 15.45 20.88 -3.79
C ASP A 162 16.56 20.16 -4.58
N ASP A 163 16.37 18.87 -4.83
CA ASP A 163 17.19 17.96 -5.64
C ASP A 163 18.62 17.78 -5.08
N ASP A 164 18.79 17.76 -3.75
CA ASP A 164 20.08 17.55 -3.09
C ASP A 164 20.39 16.07 -2.73
N GLY A 165 19.41 15.19 -2.91
CA GLY A 165 19.49 13.76 -2.66
C GLY A 165 18.91 13.32 -1.32
N PHE A 166 18.46 14.25 -0.48
CA PHE A 166 17.82 13.97 0.81
C PHE A 166 16.41 14.57 0.84
N SER A 167 15.52 13.87 1.54
CA SER A 167 14.15 14.33 1.81
C SER A 167 13.92 14.44 3.31
N GLU A 168 12.82 15.06 3.74
CA GLU A 168 12.51 15.23 5.17
C GLU A 168 12.50 13.87 5.92
N ASP A 169 12.02 12.79 5.29
CA ASP A 169 12.00 11.44 5.87
C ASP A 169 13.40 10.77 5.89
N GLN A 170 14.34 11.27 5.11
CA GLN A 170 15.76 10.86 5.14
C GLN A 170 16.60 11.72 6.10
N GLY A 171 15.97 12.64 6.84
CA GLY A 171 16.60 13.45 7.89
C GLY A 171 16.92 14.89 7.48
N ASP A 172 16.48 15.33 6.31
CA ASP A 172 16.58 16.73 5.92
C ASP A 172 15.67 17.62 6.79
N CYS A 173 16.28 18.65 7.36
CA CYS A 173 15.65 19.60 8.26
C CYS A 173 15.14 20.88 7.57
N ASP A 174 15.47 21.12 6.29
CA ASP A 174 14.88 22.14 5.42
C ASP A 174 14.98 21.70 3.94
N ASP A 175 14.10 20.76 3.57
CA ASP A 175 13.85 20.19 2.23
C ASP A 175 13.30 21.25 1.22
N THR A 176 13.79 22.47 1.29
CA THR A 176 13.56 23.53 0.30
C THR A 176 14.82 24.34 0.01
N ASP A 177 15.94 24.01 0.67
CA ASP A 177 17.23 24.65 0.57
C ASP A 177 18.35 23.59 0.41
N PRO A 178 18.90 23.39 -0.81
CA PRO A 178 19.82 22.29 -1.13
C PRO A 178 21.23 22.42 -0.50
N ASP A 179 21.39 23.41 0.39
CA ASP A 179 22.57 23.62 1.22
C ASP A 179 22.33 23.10 2.67
N ILE A 180 21.15 22.52 2.98
CA ILE A 180 20.75 21.99 4.28
C ILE A 180 20.31 20.53 4.09
N TYR A 181 21.12 19.57 4.55
CA TYR A 181 20.85 18.14 4.45
C TYR A 181 21.76 17.35 5.40
N PRO A 182 21.44 16.08 5.74
CA PRO A 182 22.29 15.24 6.58
C PRO A 182 23.74 15.17 6.08
N GLY A 183 24.67 15.66 6.90
CA GLY A 183 26.10 15.65 6.59
C GLY A 183 26.60 16.84 5.76
N ALA A 184 25.79 17.87 5.51
CA ALA A 184 26.22 19.10 4.87
C ALA A 184 27.36 19.83 5.62
N ASP A 185 28.14 20.64 4.89
CA ASP A 185 29.21 21.45 5.47
C ASP A 185 28.64 22.65 6.27
N GLU A 186 28.95 22.69 7.55
CA GLU A 186 28.47 23.73 8.46
C GLU A 186 29.06 25.15 8.23
N ILE A 187 28.17 26.12 8.01
CA ILE A 187 28.46 27.54 7.83
C ILE A 187 28.49 28.25 9.19
N CYS A 188 29.70 28.47 9.67
CA CYS A 188 29.94 29.20 10.91
C CYS A 188 29.23 30.57 11.01
N GLY A 189 28.26 30.68 11.93
CA GLY A 189 27.74 31.94 12.47
C GLY A 189 26.53 32.53 11.75
N ASP A 190 25.79 31.74 10.98
CA ASP A 190 24.45 32.09 10.49
C ASP A 190 23.30 31.56 11.37
N ASP A 191 23.62 30.80 12.43
CA ASP A 191 22.69 30.20 13.39
C ASP A 191 21.69 29.21 12.73
N ILE A 192 22.03 28.67 11.57
CA ILE A 192 21.31 27.59 10.88
C ILE A 192 22.08 26.29 11.11
N ASP A 193 21.37 25.18 11.21
CA ASP A 193 21.89 23.81 11.33
C ASP A 193 21.83 23.23 9.92
N GLN A 194 22.96 23.23 9.21
CA GLN A 194 22.99 22.77 7.82
C GLN A 194 23.03 21.26 7.73
N ASN A 195 23.70 20.60 8.68
CA ASN A 195 23.94 19.16 8.62
C ASN A 195 22.84 18.32 9.33
N CYS A 196 21.86 18.99 9.90
CA CYS A 196 20.70 18.42 10.59
C CYS A 196 21.05 17.52 11.78
N ASP A 197 22.21 17.74 12.43
CA ASP A 197 22.65 16.98 13.62
C ASP A 197 22.07 17.51 14.94
N GLY A 198 21.34 18.64 14.88
CA GLY A 198 20.73 19.31 16.03
C GLY A 198 21.61 20.37 16.68
N ASP A 199 22.82 20.62 16.16
CA ASP A 199 23.82 21.56 16.69
C ASP A 199 24.26 22.63 15.67
N ALA A 200 23.43 23.66 15.48
CA ALA A 200 23.83 24.85 14.71
C ALA A 200 25.19 25.45 15.20
N PRO A 201 26.18 25.69 14.31
CA PRO A 201 27.53 26.05 14.72
C PRO A 201 27.59 27.43 15.33
N SER A 202 27.72 27.46 16.66
CA SER A 202 28.20 28.66 17.34
C SER A 202 29.69 28.77 17.09
N CYS A 203 30.09 29.68 16.20
CA CYS A 203 31.50 29.97 15.96
C CYS A 203 32.20 30.33 17.28
N GLY A 204 32.94 29.36 17.81
CA GLY A 204 33.98 29.61 18.80
C GLY A 204 34.90 30.69 18.23
N THR A 205 35.22 31.70 19.04
CA THR A 205 36.18 32.74 18.63
C THR A 205 37.43 32.07 18.07
N PRO A 206 38.03 32.56 16.97
CA PRO A 206 39.21 31.93 16.38
C PRO A 206 40.27 31.75 17.47
N ASP A 207 40.60 30.50 17.80
CA ASP A 207 41.70 30.22 18.71
C ASP A 207 42.99 30.69 18.03
N PRO A 208 43.64 31.76 18.53
CA PRO A 208 44.86 32.23 17.92
C PRO A 208 46.02 31.33 18.40
N ASP A 209 46.44 30.42 17.52
CA ASP A 209 47.77 29.77 17.52
C ASP A 209 47.96 28.74 18.65
N PRO A 210 48.18 27.45 18.36
CA PRO A 210 48.52 26.49 19.40
C PRO A 210 49.92 26.84 19.93
N THR A 211 49.98 27.50 21.09
CA THR A 211 51.22 27.55 21.84
C THR A 211 51.55 26.14 22.31
N PRO A 212 52.80 25.67 22.16
CA PRO A 212 53.18 24.33 22.60
C PRO A 212 53.06 24.25 24.12
N GLU A 213 52.17 23.40 24.61
CA GLU A 213 52.17 22.99 26.00
C GLU A 213 53.43 22.15 26.30
N PRO A 214 54.02 22.25 27.50
CA PRO A 214 55.19 21.48 27.85
C PRO A 214 54.79 20.03 28.22
N ASP A 215 55.50 19.06 27.64
CA ASP A 215 55.34 17.63 27.95
C ASP A 215 55.35 17.36 29.48
N PRO A 216 54.45 16.52 30.00
CA PRO A 216 54.55 16.00 31.36
C PRO A 216 55.79 15.10 31.51
N PRO A 217 56.35 14.97 32.72
CA PRO A 217 57.57 14.19 32.90
C PRO A 217 57.28 12.72 32.60
N VAL A 218 58.07 12.14 31.68
CA VAL A 218 58.13 10.71 31.42
C VAL A 218 58.44 9.99 32.74
N SER A 219 57.47 9.28 33.29
CA SER A 219 57.74 8.21 34.27
C SER A 219 58.31 7.04 33.50
N THR A 220 59.40 6.49 34.00
CA THR A 220 60.01 5.28 33.47
C THR A 220 59.46 4.11 34.26
N ASP A 221 58.94 3.11 33.54
CA ASP A 221 58.73 1.74 34.02
C ASP A 221 60.10 1.22 34.51
N ASP A 222 60.28 1.23 35.83
CA ASP A 222 61.58 1.09 36.50
C ASP A 222 61.93 -0.40 36.77
N ASP A 223 60.94 -1.30 36.75
CA ASP A 223 61.12 -2.74 36.94
C ASP A 223 60.87 -3.61 35.69
N GLY A 224 60.26 -3.04 34.65
CA GLY A 224 60.13 -3.59 33.31
C GLY A 224 58.91 -4.49 33.11
N ASP A 225 57.85 -4.35 33.90
CA ASP A 225 56.60 -5.10 33.73
C ASP A 225 55.64 -4.49 32.69
N GLY A 226 55.95 -3.29 32.21
CA GLY A 226 55.19 -2.57 31.20
C GLY A 226 54.25 -1.50 31.75
N TYR A 227 54.16 -1.35 33.07
CA TYR A 227 53.40 -0.30 33.75
C TYR A 227 54.36 0.64 34.50
N ALA A 228 53.95 1.89 34.69
CA ALA A 228 54.67 2.85 35.52
C ALA A 228 53.69 3.44 36.54
N VAL A 229 54.18 4.15 37.58
CA VAL A 229 53.30 4.75 38.61
C VAL A 229 52.17 5.60 37.99
N SER A 230 52.41 6.28 36.85
CA SER A 230 51.38 7.08 36.18
C SER A 230 50.28 6.27 35.48
N GLN A 231 50.52 4.98 35.25
CA GLN A 231 49.60 4.03 34.61
C GLN A 231 48.92 3.09 35.61
N GLY A 232 49.02 3.38 36.92
CA GLY A 232 48.27 2.66 37.97
C GLY A 232 49.10 1.66 38.77
N ASP A 233 50.38 1.51 38.47
CA ASP A 233 51.29 0.67 39.23
C ASP A 233 51.55 1.24 40.64
N CYS A 234 51.22 0.43 41.64
CA CYS A 234 51.32 0.77 43.05
C CYS A 234 52.71 0.51 43.66
N ASP A 235 53.61 -0.22 42.99
CA ASP A 235 55.02 -0.40 43.32
C ASP A 235 55.91 -0.63 42.09
N ASP A 236 56.21 0.47 41.36
CA ASP A 236 57.09 0.59 40.15
C ASP A 236 58.59 0.28 40.43
N THR A 237 58.84 -0.66 41.32
CA THR A 237 60.15 -1.26 41.60
C THR A 237 60.09 -2.78 41.78
N ASP A 238 58.90 -3.38 41.69
CA ASP A 238 58.64 -4.82 41.83
C ASP A 238 57.73 -5.32 40.69
N PRO A 239 58.27 -6.03 39.68
CA PRO A 239 57.56 -6.35 38.43
C PRO A 239 56.48 -7.44 38.59
N ASP A 240 56.23 -7.88 39.83
CA ASP A 240 55.15 -8.80 40.20
C ASP A 240 53.93 -8.04 40.80
N ILE A 241 54.00 -6.69 40.88
CA ILE A 241 52.94 -5.81 41.41
C ILE A 241 52.56 -4.78 40.34
N TYR A 242 51.44 -4.98 39.67
CA TYR A 242 50.95 -4.10 38.60
C TYR A 242 49.44 -4.28 38.39
N PRO A 243 48.74 -3.33 37.73
CA PRO A 243 47.32 -3.45 37.44
C PRO A 243 46.96 -4.77 36.75
N GLY A 244 46.18 -5.61 37.42
CA GLY A 244 45.77 -6.92 36.90
C GLY A 244 46.74 -8.08 37.15
N ALA A 245 47.77 -7.91 37.99
CA ALA A 245 48.64 -9.01 38.42
C ALA A 245 47.85 -10.11 39.17
N ALA A 246 48.40 -11.33 39.21
CA ALA A 246 47.74 -12.45 39.88
C ALA A 246 47.97 -12.41 41.40
N GLU A 247 46.87 -12.33 42.15
CA GLU A 247 46.86 -12.24 43.61
C GLU A 247 47.42 -13.48 44.34
N ILE A 248 48.38 -13.26 45.24
CA ILE A 248 49.01 -14.29 46.07
C ILE A 248 48.30 -14.36 47.43
N CYS A 249 47.44 -15.35 47.55
CA CYS A 249 46.70 -15.64 48.79
C CYS A 249 47.59 -15.73 50.06
N GLY A 250 47.40 -14.77 50.98
CA GLY A 250 47.89 -14.82 52.36
C GLY A 250 49.25 -14.16 52.66
N ASP A 251 49.75 -13.30 51.77
CA ASP A 251 50.93 -12.46 52.03
C ASP A 251 50.60 -10.99 52.39
N ASP A 252 49.31 -10.64 52.44
CA ASP A 252 48.77 -9.32 52.81
C ASP A 252 49.28 -8.17 51.91
N ILE A 253 49.74 -8.50 50.70
CA ILE A 253 50.12 -7.53 49.66
C ILE A 253 49.02 -7.53 48.60
N ASP A 254 48.71 -6.35 48.07
CA ASP A 254 47.77 -6.12 46.96
C ASP A 254 48.64 -6.04 45.71
N GLN A 255 48.70 -7.15 44.96
CA GLN A 255 49.57 -7.27 43.79
C GLN A 255 48.94 -6.66 42.54
N ASN A 256 47.61 -6.68 42.45
CA ASN A 256 46.90 -6.20 41.27
C ASN A 256 46.52 -4.70 41.34
N CYS A 257 46.86 -4.03 42.44
CA CYS A 257 46.64 -2.62 42.72
C CYS A 257 45.14 -2.21 42.69
N ASP A 258 44.22 -3.13 42.96
CA ASP A 258 42.77 -2.88 42.99
C ASP A 258 42.26 -2.36 44.35
N GLY A 259 43.12 -2.39 45.38
CA GLY A 259 42.84 -1.91 46.73
C GLY A 259 42.46 -3.01 47.72
N ASP A 260 42.39 -4.28 47.32
CA ASP A 260 41.92 -5.41 48.15
C ASP A 260 42.92 -6.60 48.21
N ALA A 261 43.75 -6.67 49.25
CA ALA A 261 44.60 -7.84 49.50
C ALA A 261 43.77 -9.09 49.92
N PRO A 262 43.97 -10.29 49.31
CA PRO A 262 43.12 -11.46 49.46
C PRO A 262 43.31 -12.21 50.79
N SER A 263 42.22 -12.32 51.57
CA SER A 263 42.15 -13.16 52.78
C SER A 263 41.47 -14.51 52.50
N CYS A 264 42.21 -15.62 52.63
CA CYS A 264 41.72 -16.96 52.31
C CYS A 264 40.64 -17.48 53.29
N GLY A 265 39.47 -17.87 52.78
CA GLY A 265 38.50 -18.71 53.48
C GLY A 265 38.94 -20.19 53.55
N THR A 266 38.65 -20.86 54.66
CA THR A 266 39.13 -22.23 54.97
C THR A 266 38.43 -23.35 54.19
N PRO A 267 39.12 -24.46 53.83
CA PRO A 267 38.50 -25.63 53.17
C PRO A 267 38.10 -26.75 54.15
N ASP A 268 36.94 -27.38 53.96
CA ASP A 268 36.59 -28.72 54.51
C ASP A 268 35.45 -29.37 53.68
N PRO A 269 35.20 -30.70 53.73
CA PRO A 269 35.35 -31.61 52.58
C PRO A 269 34.10 -32.47 52.29
N ASP A 270 34.07 -33.11 51.11
CA ASP A 270 33.11 -34.16 50.71
C ASP A 270 33.18 -35.41 51.67
N PRO A 271 32.22 -36.38 51.80
CA PRO A 271 30.96 -36.65 51.07
C PRO A 271 29.73 -37.21 51.87
N THR A 272 28.52 -37.18 51.27
CA THR A 272 27.52 -38.30 51.29
C THR A 272 26.44 -38.15 50.19
N PRO A 273 25.94 -39.25 49.58
CA PRO A 273 24.90 -39.21 48.54
C PRO A 273 23.49 -39.37 49.13
N GLU A 274 22.56 -38.48 48.76
CA GLU A 274 21.11 -38.59 49.01
C GLU A 274 20.31 -38.41 47.70
N PRO A 275 19.06 -38.93 47.63
CA PRO A 275 18.48 -39.55 46.44
C PRO A 275 17.79 -38.57 45.47
N ASP A 276 17.74 -38.97 44.19
CA ASP A 276 17.16 -38.23 43.06
C ASP A 276 15.79 -37.57 43.34
N PRO A 277 15.62 -36.26 43.04
CA PRO A 277 14.32 -35.60 42.94
C PRO A 277 13.56 -36.00 41.66
N PRO A 278 12.26 -35.68 41.52
CA PRO A 278 11.42 -36.20 40.46
C PRO A 278 11.93 -35.73 39.09
N VAL A 279 11.83 -36.61 38.09
CA VAL A 279 12.10 -36.29 36.68
C VAL A 279 11.28 -35.04 36.32
N SER A 280 11.96 -33.89 36.15
CA SER A 280 11.40 -32.76 35.42
C SER A 280 11.29 -33.18 33.96
N THR A 281 10.17 -32.89 33.34
CA THR A 281 10.01 -33.01 31.90
C THR A 281 10.54 -31.72 31.29
N ASP A 282 11.40 -31.86 30.30
CA ASP A 282 11.77 -30.86 29.31
C ASP A 282 10.48 -30.45 28.57
N ASP A 283 9.93 -29.29 28.95
CA ASP A 283 8.57 -28.86 28.60
C ASP A 283 8.56 -28.01 27.29
N ASP A 284 9.70 -27.44 26.88
CA ASP A 284 9.88 -26.70 25.61
C ASP A 284 10.68 -27.44 24.52
N GLY A 285 11.42 -28.49 24.88
CA GLY A 285 12.08 -29.41 23.96
C GLY A 285 13.53 -29.09 23.61
N ASP A 286 14.22 -28.23 24.36
CA ASP A 286 15.62 -27.86 24.12
C ASP A 286 16.64 -28.93 24.61
N GLY A 287 16.16 -29.92 25.37
CA GLY A 287 16.95 -31.02 25.92
C GLY A 287 17.49 -30.80 27.34
N TYR A 288 17.20 -29.65 27.95
CA TYR A 288 17.38 -29.33 29.35
C TYR A 288 16.00 -29.26 30.04
N ALA A 289 16.01 -29.14 31.35
CA ALA A 289 14.79 -29.00 32.13
C ALA A 289 15.17 -28.26 33.41
N VAL A 290 14.21 -27.80 34.21
CA VAL A 290 14.52 -27.04 35.45
C VAL A 290 15.50 -27.79 36.36
N SER A 291 15.44 -29.13 36.43
CA SER A 291 16.35 -29.91 37.28
C SER A 291 17.79 -30.04 36.75
N GLN A 292 18.02 -29.66 35.50
CA GLN A 292 19.32 -29.69 34.81
C GLN A 292 19.97 -28.30 34.68
N GLY A 293 19.31 -27.25 35.18
CA GLY A 293 19.85 -25.90 35.27
C GLY A 293 19.16 -24.87 34.39
N ASP A 294 18.15 -25.28 33.60
CA ASP A 294 17.36 -24.35 32.80
C ASP A 294 16.45 -23.50 33.72
N CYS A 295 16.47 -22.19 33.45
CA CYS A 295 15.86 -21.15 34.25
C CYS A 295 14.48 -20.73 33.74
N ASP A 296 14.08 -21.14 32.52
CA ASP A 296 12.73 -21.02 31.97
C ASP A 296 12.38 -22.20 31.03
N ASP A 297 11.97 -23.33 31.63
CA ASP A 297 11.54 -24.61 30.99
C ASP A 297 10.22 -24.48 30.18
N THR A 298 9.92 -23.29 29.67
CA THR A 298 8.85 -23.00 28.73
C THR A 298 9.32 -22.25 27.48
N ASP A 299 10.61 -21.90 27.42
CA ASP A 299 11.24 -21.14 26.35
C ASP A 299 12.52 -21.85 25.86
N PRO A 300 12.51 -22.48 24.66
CA PRO A 300 13.62 -23.31 24.20
C PRO A 300 14.89 -22.53 23.86
N ASP A 301 14.86 -21.20 23.91
CA ASP A 301 16.02 -20.33 23.71
C ASP A 301 16.73 -19.98 25.04
N ILE A 302 16.22 -20.44 26.20
CA ILE A 302 16.78 -20.19 27.54
C ILE A 302 17.24 -21.51 28.19
N TYR A 303 18.55 -21.80 28.14
CA TYR A 303 19.11 -23.02 28.72
C TYR A 303 20.58 -22.89 29.12
N PRO A 304 21.11 -23.80 29.98
CA PRO A 304 22.51 -23.78 30.39
C PRO A 304 23.50 -23.78 29.22
N GLY A 305 24.19 -22.65 29.03
CA GLY A 305 25.14 -22.46 27.94
C GLY A 305 24.52 -22.05 26.59
N ALA A 306 23.30 -21.52 26.58
CA ALA A 306 22.77 -20.74 25.46
C ALA A 306 23.66 -19.52 25.19
N ALA A 307 23.55 -18.95 23.99
CA ALA A 307 24.21 -17.69 23.68
C ALA A 307 23.42 -16.55 24.33
N GLU A 308 24.12 -15.63 25.00
CA GLU A 308 23.48 -14.45 25.59
C GLU A 308 23.10 -13.45 24.51
N ILE A 309 21.93 -12.82 24.65
CA ILE A 309 21.51 -11.71 23.83
C ILE A 309 21.77 -10.43 24.62
N CYS A 310 22.73 -9.63 24.18
CA CYS A 310 23.12 -8.41 24.87
C CYS A 310 21.97 -7.39 24.88
N GLY A 311 21.67 -6.81 26.05
CA GLY A 311 20.76 -5.66 26.19
C GLY A 311 19.26 -5.95 26.36
N ASP A 312 18.82 -7.21 26.43
CA ASP A 312 17.41 -7.57 26.64
C ASP A 312 17.04 -7.86 28.12
N ASP A 313 18.01 -7.75 29.03
CA ASP A 313 17.91 -8.02 30.47
C ASP A 313 17.47 -9.46 30.82
N ILE A 314 17.60 -10.41 29.89
CA ILE A 314 17.29 -11.83 30.08
C ILE A 314 18.62 -12.61 30.19
N ASP A 315 18.69 -13.57 31.11
CA ASP A 315 19.85 -14.47 31.34
C ASP A 315 19.56 -15.77 30.57
N GLN A 316 19.86 -15.79 29.27
CA GLN A 316 19.50 -16.92 28.39
C GLN A 316 20.30 -18.17 28.74
N ASN A 317 21.52 -18.02 29.25
CA ASN A 317 22.43 -19.12 29.50
C ASN A 317 22.36 -19.66 30.94
N CYS A 318 21.53 -19.05 31.79
CA CYS A 318 21.27 -19.40 33.18
C CYS A 318 22.51 -19.44 34.09
N ASP A 319 23.55 -18.66 33.78
CA ASP A 319 24.78 -18.58 34.59
C ASP A 319 24.74 -17.50 35.68
N GLY A 320 23.67 -16.70 35.70
CA GLY A 320 23.42 -15.64 36.67
C GLY A 320 24.01 -14.29 36.30
N ASN A 321 24.53 -14.13 35.08
CA ASN A 321 24.99 -12.86 34.53
C ASN A 321 24.20 -12.54 33.25
N THR A 322 23.73 -11.30 33.15
CA THR A 322 23.27 -10.71 31.89
C THR A 322 24.38 -9.78 31.41
N PRO A 323 25.13 -10.10 30.34
CA PRO A 323 26.18 -9.24 29.84
C PRO A 323 25.61 -7.86 29.49
N ALA A 324 26.20 -6.79 30.06
CA ALA A 324 26.00 -5.45 29.52
C ALA A 324 26.95 -5.30 28.33
N CYS A 325 26.50 -4.66 27.25
CA CYS A 325 27.32 -4.41 26.07
C CYS A 325 28.59 -3.64 26.49
N ASP A 326 29.72 -4.32 26.53
CA ASP A 326 31.04 -3.71 26.70
C ASP A 326 31.80 -3.97 25.40
N ASP A 327 31.99 -2.88 24.64
CA ASP A 327 32.72 -2.70 23.38
C ASP A 327 31.92 -2.92 22.07
N PRO A 328 31.45 -1.84 21.40
CA PRO A 328 30.78 -1.94 20.10
C PRO A 328 31.68 -2.48 18.98
N ASP A 329 33.00 -2.33 19.10
CA ASP A 329 33.97 -2.74 18.07
C ASP A 329 34.09 -4.29 17.92
N GLU A 330 33.49 -5.09 18.81
CA GLU A 330 33.47 -6.57 18.72
C GLU A 330 32.20 -7.13 18.03
N GLN A 331 31.28 -6.26 17.61
CA GLN A 331 30.01 -6.64 17.03
C GLN A 331 30.05 -6.45 15.51
N ASP A 332 29.91 -7.56 14.79
CA ASP A 332 29.63 -7.60 13.35
C ASP A 332 28.22 -7.02 13.13
N ASP A 333 28.16 -5.71 12.87
CA ASP A 333 26.93 -4.90 12.94
C ASP A 333 26.09 -5.01 11.65
N ASP A 334 26.74 -5.34 10.52
CA ASP A 334 26.09 -5.57 9.22
C ASP A 334 25.94 -7.06 8.83
N GLY A 335 26.64 -7.98 9.50
CA GLY A 335 26.52 -9.42 9.34
C GLY A 335 27.34 -10.03 8.20
N ASP A 336 28.36 -9.34 7.69
CA ASP A 336 29.24 -9.84 6.62
C ASP A 336 30.25 -10.92 7.13
N GLY A 337 30.44 -10.97 8.45
CA GLY A 337 31.35 -11.88 9.15
C GLY A 337 32.68 -11.28 9.59
N PHE A 338 32.85 -9.96 9.55
CA PHE A 338 34.01 -9.20 10.00
C PHE A 338 33.58 -7.96 10.81
N SER A 339 34.04 -7.87 12.05
CA SER A 339 33.90 -6.63 12.85
C SER A 339 35.02 -5.60 12.57
N GLU A 340 34.88 -4.36 13.05
CA GLU A 340 35.93 -3.32 13.00
C GLU A 340 37.28 -3.86 13.52
N ASN A 341 37.22 -4.69 14.57
CA ASN A 341 38.40 -5.33 15.18
C ASN A 341 39.03 -6.43 14.30
N GLU A 342 38.26 -7.01 13.39
CA GLU A 342 38.69 -8.03 12.43
C GLU A 342 39.17 -7.44 11.10
N GLY A 343 39.09 -6.12 10.97
CA GLY A 343 39.67 -5.35 9.88
C GLY A 343 38.62 -4.68 9.00
N ASP A 344 37.35 -4.74 9.38
CA ASP A 344 36.32 -3.96 8.71
C ASP A 344 36.58 -2.46 8.83
N CYS A 345 36.42 -1.75 7.73
CA CYS A 345 36.60 -0.32 7.65
C CYS A 345 35.27 0.44 7.65
N ASP A 346 34.14 -0.27 7.49
CA ASP A 346 32.78 0.23 7.72
C ASP A 346 31.87 -0.94 8.15
N ASP A 347 31.87 -1.27 9.44
CA ASP A 347 31.11 -2.36 10.09
C ASP A 347 29.58 -2.15 10.06
N SER A 348 29.10 -1.16 9.30
CA SER A 348 27.69 -0.87 9.07
C SER A 348 27.24 -1.16 7.63
N ASP A 349 28.17 -1.55 6.75
CA ASP A 349 27.94 -1.81 5.33
C ASP A 349 28.50 -3.18 4.91
N ILE A 350 27.57 -4.13 4.71
CA ILE A 350 27.86 -5.54 4.36
C ILE A 350 28.70 -5.73 3.08
N ASP A 351 28.82 -4.70 2.24
CA ASP A 351 29.62 -4.73 1.01
C ASP A 351 31.05 -4.20 1.19
N ILE A 352 31.40 -3.66 2.36
CA ILE A 352 32.73 -3.16 2.73
C ILE A 352 33.33 -4.13 3.74
N TYR A 353 34.40 -4.85 3.37
CA TYR A 353 35.08 -5.78 4.27
C TYR A 353 36.44 -6.24 3.73
N PRO A 354 37.33 -6.80 4.57
CA PRO A 354 38.63 -7.29 4.12
C PRO A 354 38.58 -8.29 2.96
N GLY A 355 38.95 -7.83 1.76
CA GLY A 355 38.96 -8.62 0.54
C GLY A 355 37.63 -8.63 -0.23
N ALA A 356 36.74 -7.68 0.04
CA ALA A 356 35.61 -7.34 -0.83
C ALA A 356 36.09 -6.99 -2.25
N THR A 357 35.15 -6.90 -3.19
CA THR A 357 35.50 -6.52 -4.58
C THR A 357 35.47 -5.01 -4.71
N GLU A 358 36.63 -4.43 -4.96
CA GLU A 358 36.80 -3.00 -5.20
C GLU A 358 35.98 -2.49 -6.41
N ILE A 359 35.24 -1.41 -6.18
CA ILE A 359 34.62 -0.60 -7.23
C ILE A 359 35.62 0.51 -7.57
N CYS A 360 36.16 0.48 -8.78
CA CYS A 360 37.25 1.38 -9.10
C CYS A 360 36.81 2.86 -9.15
N GLY A 361 37.55 3.75 -8.50
CA GLY A 361 37.45 5.19 -8.66
C GLY A 361 36.23 5.88 -8.03
N ASP A 362 35.49 5.19 -7.16
CA ASP A 362 34.36 5.75 -6.40
C ASP A 362 34.81 6.43 -5.08
N GLN A 363 36.10 6.33 -4.75
CA GLN A 363 36.74 6.86 -3.54
C GLN A 363 36.37 6.15 -2.23
N ILE A 364 35.68 5.01 -2.32
CA ILE A 364 35.39 4.10 -1.21
C ILE A 364 36.44 2.96 -1.28
N ASP A 365 36.86 2.44 -0.14
CA ASP A 365 37.89 1.39 0.00
C ASP A 365 37.19 0.11 0.43
N GLN A 366 36.44 -0.54 -0.48
CA GLN A 366 35.57 -1.66 -0.12
C GLN A 366 36.38 -2.83 0.43
N ASP A 367 37.61 -3.06 -0.05
CA ASP A 367 38.42 -4.20 0.39
C ASP A 367 39.30 -3.92 1.62
N CYS A 368 39.17 -2.70 2.18
CA CYS A 368 39.90 -2.18 3.33
C CYS A 368 41.44 -2.25 3.21
N ASP A 369 42.00 -2.25 1.97
CA ASP A 369 43.45 -2.22 1.73
C ASP A 369 44.09 -0.82 1.78
N LYS A 370 43.26 0.20 2.03
CA LYS A 370 43.58 1.64 2.12
C LYS A 370 43.82 2.27 0.76
N ASN A 371 43.34 1.65 -0.31
CA ASN A 371 43.45 2.16 -1.66
C ASN A 371 42.22 1.75 -2.49
N ASP A 372 41.38 2.74 -2.76
CA ASP A 372 40.46 2.69 -3.91
C ASP A 372 41.25 2.29 -5.17
N MET A 373 40.84 1.16 -5.77
CA MET A 373 41.43 0.61 -6.98
C MET A 373 41.32 1.63 -8.13
N PRO A 374 42.44 2.14 -8.67
CA PRO A 374 42.35 3.11 -9.75
C PRO A 374 41.85 2.46 -11.04
N CYS A 375 40.79 3.00 -11.64
CA CYS A 375 40.31 2.55 -12.95
C CYS A 375 41.43 2.66 -14.01
N ASP A 376 41.84 1.54 -14.57
CA ASP A 376 42.95 1.50 -15.53
C ASP A 376 42.48 1.88 -16.95
N TYR A 377 41.17 1.81 -17.25
CA TYR A 377 40.54 2.23 -18.50
C TYR A 377 39.11 2.80 -18.32
N PRO A 378 38.64 3.68 -19.23
CA PRO A 378 37.28 4.25 -19.22
C PRO A 378 36.18 3.24 -19.60
N ASN A 379 36.49 1.94 -19.65
CA ASN A 379 35.60 0.85 -20.06
C ASN A 379 35.39 -0.16 -18.90
N ASP A 380 35.94 0.14 -17.73
CA ASP A 380 35.87 -0.66 -16.50
C ASP A 380 35.00 0.04 -15.44
N ARG A 381 34.44 1.20 -15.78
CA ARG A 381 33.55 1.95 -14.92
C ARG A 381 32.16 1.75 -15.47
N ASP A 382 31.27 1.26 -14.62
CA ASP A 382 29.85 1.27 -14.87
C ASP A 382 29.37 2.72 -14.77
N ASP A 383 29.21 3.37 -15.93
CA ASP A 383 28.95 4.82 -16.05
C ASP A 383 27.45 5.13 -15.79
N ASP A 384 26.56 4.12 -15.78
CA ASP A 384 25.11 4.25 -15.56
C ASP A 384 24.53 3.36 -14.45
N GLU A 385 25.37 2.55 -13.80
CA GLU A 385 25.08 1.77 -12.58
C GLU A 385 24.09 0.61 -12.80
N ASP A 386 24.06 0.01 -14.01
CA ASP A 386 23.21 -1.14 -14.32
C ASP A 386 23.83 -2.53 -14.02
N GLY A 387 25.09 -2.52 -13.58
CA GLY A 387 25.87 -3.70 -13.24
C GLY A 387 26.63 -4.31 -14.41
N TYR A 388 26.66 -3.68 -15.59
CA TYR A 388 27.41 -4.13 -16.77
C TYR A 388 28.29 -3.03 -17.34
N THR A 389 29.60 -3.29 -17.39
CA THR A 389 30.53 -2.39 -18.09
C THR A 389 30.59 -2.64 -19.60
N GLU A 390 31.14 -1.68 -20.35
CA GLU A 390 31.55 -1.82 -21.77
C GLU A 390 32.39 -3.10 -22.03
N ASN A 391 33.14 -3.58 -21.03
CA ASN A 391 33.95 -4.80 -21.12
C ASN A 391 33.16 -6.09 -20.85
N GLU A 392 32.03 -5.99 -20.16
CA GLU A 392 31.11 -7.08 -19.85
C GLU A 392 30.03 -7.28 -20.93
N GLY A 393 29.98 -6.36 -21.89
CA GLY A 393 29.22 -6.51 -23.12
C GLY A 393 28.17 -5.45 -23.31
N ASP A 394 28.09 -4.47 -22.42
CA ASP A 394 27.23 -3.32 -22.61
C ASP A 394 27.71 -2.51 -23.84
N CYS A 395 26.75 -2.24 -24.71
CA CYS A 395 26.90 -1.49 -25.93
C CYS A 395 26.62 0.01 -25.75
N ASN A 396 26.11 0.45 -24.59
CA ASN A 396 25.94 1.84 -24.22
C ASN A 396 25.95 2.09 -22.70
N ASP A 397 27.17 2.12 -22.12
CA ASP A 397 27.54 2.37 -20.69
C ASP A 397 26.99 3.64 -20.04
N ARG A 398 26.11 4.39 -20.71
CA ARG A 398 25.52 5.65 -20.22
C ARG A 398 24.01 5.62 -20.17
N ASP A 399 23.44 4.46 -20.38
CA ASP A 399 22.01 4.20 -20.52
C ASP A 399 21.69 2.85 -19.90
N ALA A 400 21.36 2.86 -18.60
CA ALA A 400 21.06 1.67 -17.79
C ALA A 400 19.89 0.80 -18.34
N ALA A 401 19.21 1.25 -19.39
CA ALA A 401 18.21 0.47 -20.13
C ALA A 401 18.82 -0.37 -21.27
N VAL A 402 20.13 -0.28 -21.50
CA VAL A 402 20.88 -0.94 -22.55
C VAL A 402 21.95 -1.79 -21.90
N TYR A 403 21.78 -3.10 -21.89
CA TYR A 403 22.76 -4.05 -21.36
C TYR A 403 22.52 -5.45 -21.92
N PRO A 404 23.51 -6.37 -21.82
CA PRO A 404 23.34 -7.74 -22.30
C PRO A 404 22.13 -8.45 -21.69
N GLY A 405 21.10 -8.67 -22.50
CA GLY A 405 19.86 -9.34 -22.08
C GLY A 405 18.77 -8.41 -21.53
N ALA A 406 18.88 -7.10 -21.70
CA ALA A 406 17.79 -6.15 -21.50
C ALA A 406 16.56 -6.48 -22.38
N GLU A 407 15.39 -5.95 -22.02
CA GLU A 407 14.19 -6.12 -22.83
C GLU A 407 14.21 -5.20 -24.05
N GLU A 408 14.04 -5.77 -25.24
CA GLU A 408 14.10 -5.02 -26.51
C GLU A 408 12.82 -4.24 -26.78
N ILE A 409 12.97 -2.95 -27.09
CA ILE A 409 11.88 -2.11 -27.58
C ILE A 409 11.91 -2.12 -29.10
N CYS A 410 10.96 -2.82 -29.71
CA CYS A 410 11.00 -3.09 -31.13
C CYS A 410 10.93 -1.84 -32.04
N GLU A 411 11.71 -1.83 -33.12
CA GLU A 411 11.80 -0.80 -34.17
C GLU A 411 12.14 0.64 -33.69
N ASP A 412 12.59 0.80 -32.45
CA ASP A 412 13.00 2.11 -31.91
C ASP A 412 14.42 2.52 -32.37
N LYS A 413 15.16 1.58 -32.97
CA LYS A 413 16.54 1.66 -33.49
C LYS A 413 17.62 1.66 -32.42
N ILE A 414 17.27 1.35 -31.20
CA ILE A 414 18.19 1.03 -30.11
C ILE A 414 18.23 -0.50 -30.03
N ASP A 415 19.37 -1.04 -29.63
CA ASP A 415 19.61 -2.49 -29.45
C ASP A 415 19.88 -2.64 -27.96
N GLN A 416 18.80 -2.58 -27.17
CA GLN A 416 18.83 -2.60 -25.71
C GLN A 416 19.53 -3.86 -25.20
N ASP A 417 19.28 -5.02 -25.81
CA ASP A 417 19.83 -6.29 -25.33
C ASP A 417 21.27 -6.55 -25.81
N CYS A 418 21.85 -5.61 -26.56
CA CYS A 418 23.15 -5.68 -27.19
C CYS A 418 23.38 -6.94 -28.05
N SER A 419 22.31 -7.54 -28.59
CA SER A 419 22.39 -8.73 -29.47
C SER A 419 22.92 -8.40 -30.87
N GLY A 420 23.05 -7.13 -31.19
CA GLY A 420 23.57 -6.59 -32.45
C GLY A 420 22.48 -6.28 -33.47
N GLN A 421 21.21 -6.25 -33.06
CA GLN A 421 20.06 -5.98 -33.91
C GLN A 421 18.79 -5.64 -33.08
N ASP A 422 18.32 -4.40 -33.25
CA ASP A 422 16.96 -3.96 -32.88
C ASP A 422 15.88 -4.97 -33.30
N LEU A 423 15.07 -5.39 -32.32
CA LEU A 423 13.98 -6.35 -32.46
C LEU A 423 12.89 -5.83 -33.41
N SER A 424 12.40 -6.69 -34.30
CA SER A 424 11.30 -6.31 -35.19
C SER A 424 9.95 -6.48 -34.46
N CYS A 425 9.06 -5.49 -34.54
CA CYS A 425 7.71 -5.52 -33.93
C CYS A 425 6.76 -6.57 -34.52
N LYS A 426 7.28 -7.54 -35.24
CA LYS A 426 6.53 -8.73 -35.68
C LYS A 426 6.96 -9.97 -34.92
N ASP A 427 8.04 -9.86 -34.17
CA ASP A 427 8.67 -10.92 -33.41
C ASP A 427 8.56 -10.66 -31.90
N ALA A 428 7.98 -9.53 -31.49
CA ALA A 428 7.71 -9.12 -30.11
C ALA A 428 6.20 -9.26 -29.82
N ASP A 429 5.86 -9.85 -28.69
CA ASP A 429 4.48 -9.97 -28.18
C ASP A 429 4.17 -8.68 -27.41
N SER A 430 3.65 -7.66 -28.10
CA SER A 430 3.61 -6.30 -27.55
C SER A 430 2.41 -6.05 -26.61
N ASP A 431 1.51 -7.01 -26.47
CA ASP A 431 0.34 -6.94 -25.58
C ASP A 431 0.26 -8.08 -24.55
N GLY A 432 1.17 -9.06 -24.63
CA GLY A 432 1.38 -10.09 -23.62
C GLY A 432 0.31 -11.19 -23.63
N ASP A 433 -0.30 -11.48 -24.77
CA ASP A 433 -1.23 -12.61 -24.93
C ASP A 433 -0.55 -13.93 -25.34
N GLY A 434 0.76 -13.89 -25.61
CA GLY A 434 1.57 -15.03 -25.99
C GLY A 434 1.61 -15.30 -27.49
N TYR A 435 1.09 -14.40 -28.33
CA TYR A 435 1.17 -14.47 -29.78
C TYR A 435 1.83 -13.20 -30.33
N THR A 436 2.75 -13.40 -31.27
CA THR A 436 3.34 -12.30 -32.04
C THR A 436 2.62 -12.09 -33.38
N GLY A 437 2.81 -10.93 -34.00
CA GLY A 437 2.32 -10.66 -35.36
C GLY A 437 2.78 -11.69 -36.41
N ASN A 438 3.93 -12.36 -36.20
CA ASN A 438 4.41 -13.46 -37.05
C ASN A 438 3.74 -14.81 -36.74
N GLU A 439 3.22 -15.00 -35.53
CA GLU A 439 2.48 -16.19 -35.12
C GLU A 439 0.99 -16.14 -35.47
N GLY A 440 0.54 -15.00 -36.00
CA GLY A 440 -0.78 -14.83 -36.58
C GLY A 440 -1.61 -13.76 -35.91
N ASP A 441 -1.04 -13.02 -34.97
CA ASP A 441 -1.69 -11.88 -34.35
C ASP A 441 -2.04 -10.82 -35.39
N CYS A 442 -3.29 -10.37 -35.36
CA CYS A 442 -3.81 -9.38 -36.30
C CYS A 442 -3.93 -7.98 -35.69
N ASP A 443 -3.74 -7.84 -34.38
CA ASP A 443 -3.61 -6.59 -33.64
C ASP A 443 -2.73 -6.82 -32.39
N ASP A 444 -1.42 -6.95 -32.62
CA ASP A 444 -0.32 -7.22 -31.67
C ASP A 444 -0.15 -6.16 -30.55
N THR A 445 -1.12 -5.26 -30.40
CA THR A 445 -1.20 -4.19 -29.40
C THR A 445 -2.45 -4.32 -28.52
N ASN A 446 -3.20 -5.40 -28.68
CA ASN A 446 -4.46 -5.67 -28.02
C ASN A 446 -4.56 -7.14 -27.64
N ARG A 447 -4.27 -7.41 -26.36
CA ARG A 447 -4.24 -8.74 -25.71
C ARG A 447 -5.50 -9.62 -25.89
N ASN A 448 -6.58 -9.05 -26.40
CA ASN A 448 -7.83 -9.75 -26.68
C ASN A 448 -7.96 -10.17 -28.16
N VAL A 449 -6.96 -9.93 -29.00
CA VAL A 449 -7.00 -10.12 -30.45
C VAL A 449 -5.88 -11.06 -30.91
N TYR A 450 -6.00 -12.34 -30.59
CA TYR A 450 -5.02 -13.36 -30.95
C TYR A 450 -5.63 -14.56 -31.67
N PRO A 451 -4.82 -15.38 -32.37
CA PRO A 451 -5.27 -16.62 -32.99
C PRO A 451 -6.03 -17.56 -32.04
N GLY A 452 -7.36 -17.60 -32.18
CA GLY A 452 -8.24 -18.43 -31.36
C GLY A 452 -8.84 -17.75 -30.11
N ALA A 453 -8.79 -16.42 -30.03
CA ALA A 453 -9.55 -15.63 -29.06
C ALA A 453 -11.08 -15.87 -29.16
N GLU A 454 -11.83 -15.45 -28.14
CA GLU A 454 -13.29 -15.56 -28.16
C GLU A 454 -13.92 -14.38 -28.91
N GLU A 455 -14.64 -14.69 -29.99
CA GLU A 455 -15.19 -13.67 -30.90
C GLU A 455 -16.39 -12.90 -30.32
N ILE A 456 -16.28 -11.57 -30.33
CA ILE A 456 -17.38 -10.68 -29.98
C ILE A 456 -18.14 -10.34 -31.25
N CYS A 457 -19.22 -11.07 -31.49
CA CYS A 457 -20.04 -10.86 -32.68
C CYS A 457 -20.48 -9.37 -32.84
N GLY A 458 -20.41 -8.89 -34.08
CA GLY A 458 -20.98 -7.65 -34.59
C GLY A 458 -20.34 -6.35 -34.11
N ASP A 459 -19.17 -6.39 -33.47
CA ASP A 459 -18.42 -5.20 -33.06
C ASP A 459 -17.44 -4.70 -34.14
N GLY A 460 -17.25 -5.48 -35.22
CA GLY A 460 -16.40 -5.13 -36.34
C GLY A 460 -14.90 -5.33 -36.09
N ILE A 461 -14.53 -5.94 -34.96
CA ILE A 461 -13.17 -6.40 -34.64
C ILE A 461 -13.11 -7.91 -34.94
N ASP A 462 -11.95 -8.40 -35.37
CA ASP A 462 -11.69 -9.80 -35.74
C ASP A 462 -10.79 -10.41 -34.67
N GLN A 463 -11.34 -10.74 -33.50
CA GLN A 463 -10.55 -11.07 -32.31
C GLN A 463 -9.75 -12.35 -32.51
N ASP A 464 -10.30 -13.37 -33.17
CA ASP A 464 -9.64 -14.65 -33.40
C ASP A 464 -8.74 -14.69 -34.65
N CYS A 465 -8.60 -13.54 -35.33
CA CYS A 465 -7.83 -13.33 -36.54
C CYS A 465 -8.21 -14.26 -37.71
N ASP A 466 -9.43 -14.82 -37.73
CA ASP A 466 -9.89 -15.72 -38.79
C ASP A 466 -10.51 -15.00 -40.01
N LYS A 467 -10.59 -13.66 -39.94
CA LYS A 467 -11.19 -12.73 -40.91
C LYS A 467 -12.70 -12.83 -40.97
N LYS A 468 -13.33 -13.21 -39.87
CA LYS A 468 -14.79 -13.26 -39.75
C LYS A 468 -15.22 -12.73 -38.39
N ASP A 469 -15.87 -11.59 -38.44
CA ASP A 469 -16.81 -11.21 -37.41
C ASP A 469 -18.15 -11.98 -37.59
N PRO A 470 -18.51 -12.92 -36.68
CA PRO A 470 -19.72 -13.71 -36.79
C PRO A 470 -20.98 -12.84 -36.65
N GLU A 471 -22.02 -13.13 -37.43
CA GLU A 471 -23.31 -12.46 -37.25
C GLU A 471 -23.91 -12.83 -35.89
N CYS A 472 -24.26 -11.82 -35.09
CA CYS A 472 -24.83 -12.04 -33.78
C CYS A 472 -26.12 -12.85 -33.78
N PRO A 473 -26.22 -13.93 -32.98
CA PRO A 473 -27.50 -14.57 -32.75
C PRO A 473 -28.38 -13.70 -31.83
N ALA A 474 -29.63 -13.51 -32.28
CA ALA A 474 -30.74 -12.75 -31.69
C ALA A 474 -30.46 -11.28 -31.27
N GLU A 475 -31.22 -10.36 -31.88
CA GLU A 475 -31.30 -8.93 -31.56
C GLU A 475 -31.80 -8.63 -30.13
N THR A 476 -32.23 -9.66 -29.39
CA THR A 476 -32.94 -9.54 -28.11
C THR A 476 -32.45 -10.56 -27.08
N GLY A 477 -32.53 -10.15 -25.80
CA GLY A 477 -32.30 -10.97 -24.62
C GLY A 477 -33.44 -10.82 -23.61
N THR A 478 -33.47 -11.68 -22.59
CA THR A 478 -34.51 -11.63 -21.55
C THR A 478 -33.99 -10.86 -20.33
N VAL A 479 -34.80 -9.97 -19.78
CA VAL A 479 -34.57 -9.40 -18.44
C VAL A 479 -35.52 -10.04 -17.44
N SER A 480 -35.03 -10.40 -16.26
CA SER A 480 -35.85 -10.83 -15.12
C SER A 480 -35.55 -9.95 -13.91
N VAL A 481 -36.54 -9.18 -13.44
CA VAL A 481 -36.38 -8.27 -12.31
C VAL A 481 -36.99 -8.89 -11.06
N TYR A 482 -36.19 -8.98 -9.99
CA TYR A 482 -36.60 -9.54 -8.71
C TYR A 482 -36.59 -8.49 -7.60
N LEU A 483 -37.46 -8.65 -6.61
CA LEU A 483 -37.49 -7.90 -5.36
C LEU A 483 -37.10 -8.81 -4.20
N LYS A 484 -36.18 -8.34 -3.36
CA LYS A 484 -35.80 -8.99 -2.09
C LYS A 484 -35.65 -7.95 -0.99
N LEU A 485 -35.53 -8.40 0.26
CA LEU A 485 -35.16 -7.54 1.39
C LEU A 485 -33.65 -7.66 1.66
N SER A 486 -32.92 -6.54 1.75
CA SER A 486 -31.46 -6.53 1.97
C SER A 486 -31.09 -6.80 3.45
N GLN A 487 -31.83 -6.21 4.39
CA GLN A 487 -31.59 -6.35 5.83
C GLN A 487 -32.88 -6.66 6.60
N ALA A 488 -32.77 -7.57 7.57
CA ALA A 488 -33.89 -8.04 8.37
C ALA A 488 -34.25 -7.05 9.48
N THR A 489 -35.50 -6.57 9.41
CA THR A 489 -36.39 -6.16 10.51
C THR A 489 -35.80 -5.37 11.67
N THR A 490 -36.23 -4.12 11.82
CA THR A 490 -36.18 -3.43 13.11
C THR A 490 -37.19 -4.08 14.07
N GLU A 491 -36.93 -4.10 15.39
CA GLU A 491 -37.92 -4.55 16.39
C GLU A 491 -39.20 -3.66 16.42
N GLU A 492 -39.21 -2.57 15.65
CA GLU A 492 -40.24 -1.54 15.67
C GLU A 492 -41.53 -1.97 14.95
N TYR A 493 -41.43 -2.81 13.90
CA TYR A 493 -42.60 -3.25 13.13
C TYR A 493 -42.53 -4.72 12.71
N LYS A 494 -43.70 -5.35 12.62
CA LYS A 494 -43.91 -6.79 12.30
C LYS A 494 -44.11 -7.08 10.82
N ALA A 495 -44.51 -6.07 10.04
CA ALA A 495 -44.68 -6.20 8.60
C ALA A 495 -44.53 -4.84 7.93
N LEU A 496 -43.99 -4.86 6.72
CA LEU A 496 -43.90 -3.73 5.82
C LEU A 496 -44.52 -4.11 4.48
N TYR A 497 -45.58 -3.39 4.12
CA TYR A 497 -46.29 -3.58 2.87
C TYR A 497 -45.99 -2.43 1.91
N VAL A 498 -45.57 -2.77 0.70
CA VAL A 498 -45.33 -1.82 -0.39
C VAL A 498 -46.04 -2.33 -1.65
N THR A 499 -46.74 -1.43 -2.34
CA THR A 499 -47.37 -1.76 -3.62
C THR A 499 -46.49 -1.33 -4.77
N VAL A 500 -46.16 -2.26 -5.66
CA VAL A 500 -45.44 -1.96 -6.90
C VAL A 500 -46.45 -1.93 -8.05
N SER A 501 -46.54 -0.79 -8.73
CA SER A 501 -47.40 -0.59 -9.90
C SER A 501 -46.70 -1.08 -11.16
N THR A 502 -45.51 -0.54 -11.43
CA THR A 502 -44.82 -0.66 -12.71
C THR A 502 -43.31 -0.60 -12.53
N ILE A 503 -42.58 -1.31 -13.39
CA ILE A 503 -41.12 -1.31 -13.51
C ILE A 503 -40.80 -0.88 -14.93
N GLU A 504 -39.94 0.14 -15.07
CA GLU A 504 -39.42 0.62 -16.34
C GLU A 504 -37.90 0.58 -16.33
N VAL A 505 -37.28 0.40 -17.50
CA VAL A 505 -35.83 0.47 -17.71
C VAL A 505 -35.52 1.46 -18.84
N HIS A 506 -34.39 2.13 -18.79
CA HIS A 506 -34.00 3.12 -19.80
C HIS A 506 -32.96 2.55 -20.75
N TYR A 507 -33.28 2.49 -22.05
CA TYR A 507 -32.34 2.03 -23.07
C TYR A 507 -31.48 3.19 -23.57
N GLN A 508 -30.16 2.97 -23.63
CA GLN A 508 -29.21 3.93 -24.20
C GLN A 508 -28.71 3.41 -25.55
N SER A 509 -28.92 4.21 -26.61
CA SER A 509 -28.41 3.91 -27.94
C SER A 509 -27.37 4.95 -28.36
N GLU A 510 -26.33 4.51 -29.06
CA GLU A 510 -25.25 5.36 -29.59
C GLU A 510 -25.73 6.38 -30.64
N GLY A 511 -26.91 6.17 -31.23
CA GLY A 511 -27.66 7.19 -31.97
C GLY A 511 -28.97 7.50 -31.26
N GLU A 512 -29.27 8.78 -30.99
CA GLU A 512 -30.41 9.24 -30.18
C GLU A 512 -31.82 8.79 -30.67
N GLU A 513 -31.95 8.10 -31.80
CA GLU A 513 -33.25 7.78 -32.41
C GLU A 513 -34.04 6.67 -31.66
N ASP A 514 -33.39 5.84 -30.84
CA ASP A 514 -34.02 4.68 -30.16
C ASP A 514 -33.95 4.70 -28.62
N SER A 515 -33.33 5.71 -28.02
CA SER A 515 -33.17 5.81 -26.55
C SER A 515 -34.51 6.13 -25.86
N GLY A 516 -34.75 5.53 -24.70
CA GLY A 516 -35.90 5.88 -23.87
C GLY A 516 -36.38 4.81 -22.90
N TRP A 517 -37.38 5.17 -22.11
CA TRP A 517 -38.02 4.32 -21.10
C TRP A 517 -38.85 3.20 -21.74
N LYS A 518 -38.62 1.97 -21.27
CA LYS A 518 -39.37 0.75 -21.62
C LYS A 518 -40.01 0.19 -20.37
N ASN A 519 -41.32 -0.03 -20.40
CA ASN A 519 -42.04 -0.72 -19.34
C ASN A 519 -41.80 -2.22 -19.48
N VAL A 520 -41.13 -2.82 -18.49
CA VAL A 520 -40.80 -4.26 -18.47
C VAL A 520 -41.77 -5.07 -17.60
N GLY A 521 -42.56 -4.41 -16.78
CA GLY A 521 -43.55 -5.10 -15.95
C GLY A 521 -44.53 -4.16 -15.26
N SER A 522 -45.74 -4.65 -15.01
CA SER A 522 -46.78 -3.91 -14.31
C SER A 522 -47.53 -4.80 -13.31
N PRO A 523 -46.85 -5.27 -12.24
CA PRO A 523 -47.39 -6.27 -11.33
C PRO A 523 -48.64 -5.81 -10.58
N ASN A 524 -48.79 -4.50 -10.31
CA ASN A 524 -49.92 -3.93 -9.58
C ASN A 524 -50.26 -4.71 -8.28
N ARG A 525 -49.22 -5.11 -7.55
CA ARG A 525 -49.31 -6.05 -6.41
C ARG A 525 -48.72 -5.43 -5.15
N THR A 526 -49.33 -5.77 -4.01
CA THR A 526 -48.85 -5.39 -2.67
C THR A 526 -48.02 -6.53 -2.10
N TYR A 527 -46.77 -6.24 -1.76
CA TYR A 527 -45.78 -7.20 -1.27
C TYR A 527 -45.56 -6.99 0.22
N ASN A 528 -45.56 -8.07 0.99
CA ASN A 528 -45.04 -8.07 2.36
C ASN A 528 -43.53 -8.28 2.28
N LEU A 529 -42.74 -7.23 2.44
CA LEU A 529 -41.29 -7.32 2.23
C LEU A 529 -40.60 -8.23 3.23
N PHE A 530 -41.23 -8.48 4.39
CA PHE A 530 -40.69 -9.39 5.41
C PHE A 530 -40.86 -10.86 5.05
N GLU A 531 -41.69 -11.21 4.05
CA GLU A 531 -41.73 -12.56 3.48
C GLU A 531 -40.54 -12.83 2.54
N LEU A 532 -39.75 -11.80 2.22
CA LEU A 532 -38.61 -11.86 1.30
C LEU A 532 -37.25 -11.92 2.04
N ILE A 533 -37.27 -12.34 3.30
CA ILE A 533 -36.05 -12.58 4.10
C ILE A 533 -35.53 -14.00 3.88
N ASN A 534 -34.26 -14.26 4.23
CA ASN A 534 -33.62 -15.59 4.19
C ASN A 534 -33.60 -16.25 2.81
N GLY A 535 -33.26 -15.48 1.76
CA GLY A 535 -33.18 -15.97 0.39
C GLY A 535 -34.51 -16.01 -0.36
N GLY A 536 -35.59 -15.50 0.23
CA GLY A 536 -36.83 -15.23 -0.48
C GLY A 536 -36.66 -14.06 -1.45
N ARG A 537 -37.04 -14.25 -2.72
CA ARG A 537 -37.18 -13.17 -3.72
C ARG A 537 -38.50 -13.33 -4.47
N GLU A 538 -39.12 -12.23 -4.85
CA GLU A 538 -40.32 -12.21 -5.67
C GLU A 538 -40.00 -11.63 -7.05
N GLU A 539 -40.48 -12.29 -8.09
CA GLU A 539 -40.36 -11.78 -9.46
C GLU A 539 -41.33 -10.62 -9.67
N LEU A 540 -40.79 -9.47 -10.10
CA LEU A 540 -41.56 -8.27 -10.42
C LEU A 540 -41.91 -8.19 -11.90
N ALA A 541 -40.99 -8.63 -12.76
CA ALA A 541 -41.09 -8.50 -14.21
C ALA A 541 -40.21 -9.53 -14.92
N ILE A 542 -40.71 -10.05 -16.05
CA ILE A 542 -39.90 -10.69 -17.08
C ILE A 542 -40.31 -10.07 -18.40
N ASP A 543 -39.34 -9.60 -19.19
CA ASP A 543 -39.59 -9.06 -20.52
C ASP A 543 -38.44 -9.35 -21.50
N GLU A 544 -38.72 -9.24 -22.79
CA GLU A 544 -37.74 -9.37 -23.85
C GLU A 544 -37.29 -7.98 -24.31
N LEU A 545 -35.99 -7.72 -24.22
CA LEU A 545 -35.38 -6.42 -24.46
C LEU A 545 -34.39 -6.48 -25.62
N LYS A 546 -34.24 -5.36 -26.34
CA LYS A 546 -33.20 -5.20 -27.36
C LYS A 546 -31.83 -5.34 -26.69
N ARG A 547 -30.90 -6.06 -27.34
CA ARG A 547 -29.49 -6.12 -26.94
C ARG A 547 -28.93 -4.71 -26.79
N GLY A 548 -28.15 -4.49 -25.74
CA GLY A 548 -27.45 -3.22 -25.51
C GLY A 548 -27.47 -2.80 -24.04
N LEU A 549 -27.05 -1.56 -23.80
CA LEU A 549 -26.86 -1.00 -22.46
C LEU A 549 -28.14 -0.32 -21.96
N TYR A 550 -28.47 -0.58 -20.69
CA TYR A 550 -29.54 0.07 -19.95
C TYR A 550 -28.93 0.67 -18.69
N ASN A 551 -29.11 1.97 -18.48
CA ASN A 551 -28.39 2.73 -17.44
C ASN A 551 -29.29 3.20 -16.28
N GLU A 552 -30.61 3.01 -16.39
CA GLU A 552 -31.54 3.45 -15.36
C GLU A 552 -32.70 2.46 -15.22
N ILE A 553 -33.18 2.32 -13.98
CA ILE A 553 -34.39 1.58 -13.62
C ILE A 553 -35.35 2.52 -12.89
N ARG A 554 -36.64 2.44 -13.20
CA ARG A 554 -37.68 3.19 -12.50
C ARG A 554 -38.71 2.26 -11.91
N LEU A 555 -38.90 2.37 -10.59
CA LEU A 555 -39.94 1.67 -9.86
C LEU A 555 -41.09 2.63 -9.52
N ILE A 556 -42.28 2.36 -10.04
CA ILE A 556 -43.48 3.14 -9.72
C ILE A 556 -44.22 2.49 -8.55
N ILE A 557 -44.24 3.18 -7.42
CA ILE A 557 -44.98 2.76 -6.23
C ILE A 557 -46.47 3.06 -6.42
N GLY A 558 -47.31 2.06 -6.16
CA GLY A 558 -48.76 2.17 -6.34
C GLY A 558 -49.44 2.98 -5.24
N GLU A 559 -50.50 3.70 -5.61
CA GLU A 559 -51.36 4.47 -4.69
C GLU A 559 -52.56 3.66 -4.17
N THR A 560 -52.84 2.50 -4.79
CA THR A 560 -53.95 1.63 -4.41
C THR A 560 -53.45 0.23 -4.08
N PRO A 561 -53.81 -0.36 -2.92
CA PRO A 561 -53.39 -1.72 -2.62
C PRO A 561 -54.06 -2.74 -3.55
N SER A 562 -53.36 -3.84 -3.79
CA SER A 562 -53.89 -5.02 -4.47
C SER A 562 -54.94 -5.76 -3.64
N SER A 563 -55.70 -6.65 -4.28
CA SER A 563 -56.64 -7.52 -3.57
C SER A 563 -55.90 -8.57 -2.76
N GLY A 564 -56.12 -8.62 -1.45
CA GLY A 564 -55.43 -9.53 -0.56
C GLY A 564 -55.76 -9.25 0.89
N VAL A 565 -55.12 -9.99 1.79
CA VAL A 565 -55.18 -9.73 3.23
C VAL A 565 -53.78 -9.60 3.80
N ASN A 566 -53.64 -8.80 4.84
CA ASN A 566 -52.42 -8.63 5.60
C ASN A 566 -52.21 -9.77 6.62
N ILE A 567 -51.10 -9.75 7.37
CA ILE A 567 -50.80 -10.74 8.43
C ILE A 567 -51.85 -10.80 9.55
N LEU A 568 -52.75 -9.82 9.65
CA LEU A 568 -53.88 -9.80 10.60
C LEU A 568 -55.19 -10.34 9.97
N SER A 569 -55.13 -10.93 8.77
CA SER A 569 -56.27 -11.41 8.00
C SER A 569 -57.31 -10.33 7.64
N GLN A 570 -56.86 -9.08 7.52
CA GLN A 570 -57.69 -7.94 7.11
C GLN A 570 -57.31 -7.49 5.70
N ALA A 571 -58.27 -6.95 4.95
CA ALA A 571 -57.97 -6.33 3.65
C ALA A 571 -56.94 -5.20 3.83
N HIS A 572 -56.04 -5.04 2.86
CA HIS A 572 -55.02 -3.99 2.88
C HIS A 572 -55.68 -2.60 3.01
N PRO A 573 -55.44 -1.87 4.12
CA PRO A 573 -56.10 -0.60 4.37
C PRO A 573 -55.50 0.57 3.58
N TYR A 574 -54.23 0.43 3.19
CA TYR A 574 -53.46 1.41 2.42
C TYR A 574 -52.58 0.68 1.41
N ALA A 575 -52.09 1.39 0.38
CA ALA A 575 -51.18 0.82 -0.61
C ALA A 575 -49.80 0.53 -0.02
N ASN A 576 -49.33 1.41 0.87
CA ASN A 576 -48.03 1.31 1.51
C ASN A 576 -48.24 1.58 3.01
N TYR A 577 -47.87 0.64 3.87
CA TYR A 577 -48.09 0.75 5.31
C TYR A 577 -47.21 -0.23 6.10
N ILE A 578 -47.02 0.06 7.38
CA ILE A 578 -46.45 -0.88 8.34
C ILE A 578 -47.51 -1.39 9.31
N ILE A 579 -47.22 -2.53 9.94
CA ILE A 579 -47.89 -2.98 11.15
C ILE A 579 -46.84 -2.98 12.25
N ASP A 580 -47.02 -2.13 13.26
CA ASP A 580 -46.04 -1.99 14.33
C ASP A 580 -45.98 -3.22 15.26
N SER A 581 -45.05 -3.22 16.21
CA SER A 581 -44.91 -4.29 17.20
C SER A 581 -46.14 -4.48 18.09
N ALA A 582 -46.97 -3.45 18.30
CA ALA A 582 -48.24 -3.53 19.02
C ALA A 582 -49.38 -4.14 18.17
N GLY A 583 -49.22 -4.15 16.84
CA GLY A 583 -50.22 -4.61 15.88
C GLY A 583 -51.08 -3.49 15.30
N ASP A 584 -50.74 -2.23 15.56
CA ASP A 584 -51.41 -1.07 14.98
C ASP A 584 -50.90 -0.80 13.56
N VAL A 585 -51.82 -0.36 12.70
CA VAL A 585 -51.54 -0.10 11.28
C VAL A 585 -51.22 1.38 11.08
N HIS A 586 -50.08 1.66 10.45
CA HIS A 586 -49.67 3.03 10.11
C HIS A 586 -49.47 3.21 8.61
N ASN A 587 -50.22 4.15 8.01
CA ASN A 587 -50.07 4.50 6.59
C ASN A 587 -48.70 5.14 6.34
N LEU A 588 -48.02 4.72 5.27
CA LEU A 588 -46.77 5.32 4.83
C LEU A 588 -47.04 6.39 3.77
N THR A 589 -46.65 7.62 4.07
CA THR A 589 -46.76 8.73 3.12
C THR A 589 -45.54 8.75 2.23
N ILE A 590 -45.75 8.72 0.92
CA ILE A 590 -44.67 8.87 -0.07
C ILE A 590 -44.42 10.36 -0.29
N SER A 591 -43.15 10.77 -0.22
CA SER A 591 -42.74 12.14 -0.53
C SER A 591 -43.16 12.52 -1.95
N SER A 592 -43.69 13.73 -2.15
CA SER A 592 -44.30 14.13 -3.43
C SER A 592 -43.37 14.05 -4.65
N GLY A 593 -42.04 14.08 -4.44
CA GLY A 593 -41.03 13.90 -5.50
C GLY A 593 -40.93 12.49 -6.07
N LEU A 594 -41.47 11.47 -5.37
CA LEU A 594 -41.41 10.06 -5.76
C LEU A 594 -42.68 9.57 -6.46
N GLN A 595 -43.71 10.41 -6.59
CA GLN A 595 -45.01 10.03 -7.17
C GLN A 595 -44.93 9.67 -8.66
N THR A 596 -43.90 10.14 -9.37
CA THR A 596 -43.63 9.79 -10.78
C THR A 596 -42.83 8.49 -10.95
N GLY A 597 -42.50 7.83 -9.85
CA GLY A 597 -41.62 6.66 -9.79
C GLY A 597 -40.25 7.00 -9.23
N LEU A 598 -39.70 6.07 -8.45
CA LEU A 598 -38.32 6.10 -7.96
C LEU A 598 -37.39 5.74 -9.12
N LYS A 599 -36.62 6.73 -9.58
CA LYS A 599 -35.56 6.53 -10.56
C LYS A 599 -34.28 6.11 -9.83
N ILE A 600 -33.64 5.07 -10.32
CA ILE A 600 -32.40 4.50 -9.82
C ILE A 600 -31.43 4.48 -11.00
N VAL A 601 -30.27 5.10 -10.84
CA VAL A 601 -29.18 5.02 -11.82
C VAL A 601 -28.46 3.70 -11.56
N TYR A 602 -28.48 2.80 -12.55
CA TYR A 602 -27.92 1.46 -12.45
C TYR A 602 -27.73 0.88 -13.85
N SER A 603 -26.49 0.58 -14.21
CA SER A 603 -26.11 0.07 -15.52
C SER A 603 -26.15 -1.46 -15.58
N PHE A 604 -26.78 -2.01 -16.61
CA PHE A 604 -26.74 -3.44 -16.93
C PHE A 604 -26.91 -3.66 -18.44
N ARG A 605 -26.34 -4.76 -18.95
CA ARG A 605 -26.38 -5.11 -20.37
C ARG A 605 -27.35 -6.25 -20.64
N ILE A 606 -28.06 -6.17 -21.76
CA ILE A 606 -28.86 -7.26 -22.32
C ILE A 606 -28.05 -7.93 -23.43
N TYR A 607 -27.85 -9.23 -23.30
CA TYR A 607 -27.14 -10.08 -24.26
C TYR A 607 -28.13 -10.90 -25.09
N GLY A 608 -27.81 -11.15 -26.36
CA GLY A 608 -28.67 -11.94 -27.24
C GLY A 608 -28.89 -13.36 -26.70
N ASN A 609 -30.15 -13.83 -26.70
CA ASN A 609 -30.57 -15.16 -26.20
C ASN A 609 -30.25 -15.50 -24.73
N LYS A 610 -29.59 -14.62 -23.96
CA LYS A 610 -29.30 -14.85 -22.54
C LYS A 610 -30.38 -14.23 -21.65
N THR A 611 -30.36 -14.59 -20.38
CA THR A 611 -31.22 -13.95 -19.35
C THR A 611 -30.37 -13.11 -18.41
N THR A 612 -30.60 -11.80 -18.39
CA THR A 612 -30.05 -10.89 -17.38
C THR A 612 -31.02 -10.83 -16.20
N GLU A 613 -30.60 -11.35 -15.05
CA GLU A 613 -31.34 -11.17 -13.80
C GLU A 613 -30.90 -9.86 -13.14
N VAL A 614 -31.86 -9.02 -12.75
CA VAL A 614 -31.64 -7.82 -11.93
C VAL A 614 -32.35 -8.00 -10.59
N GLU A 615 -31.60 -8.01 -9.50
CA GLU A 615 -32.14 -8.11 -8.15
C GLU A 615 -32.18 -6.74 -7.48
N MET A 616 -33.37 -6.29 -7.11
CA MET A 616 -33.62 -5.08 -6.34
C MET A 616 -33.75 -5.45 -4.85
N ALA A 617 -32.71 -5.16 -4.07
CA ALA A 617 -32.69 -5.42 -2.64
C ALA A 617 -33.13 -4.18 -1.86
N PHE A 618 -34.36 -4.21 -1.35
CA PHE A 618 -34.97 -3.12 -0.59
C PHE A 618 -34.40 -3.06 0.84
N ASP A 619 -33.93 -1.88 1.25
CA ASP A 619 -33.53 -1.62 2.64
C ASP A 619 -34.69 -1.01 3.42
N ALA A 620 -35.33 -1.83 4.27
CA ALA A 620 -36.46 -1.37 5.07
C ALA A 620 -36.08 -0.36 6.16
N SER A 621 -34.86 -0.40 6.68
CA SER A 621 -34.43 0.45 7.78
C SER A 621 -34.16 1.88 7.32
N GLY A 622 -33.49 2.05 6.18
CA GLY A 622 -33.30 3.34 5.53
C GLY A 622 -34.56 3.88 4.85
N SER A 623 -35.50 3.00 4.48
CA SER A 623 -36.69 3.40 3.72
C SER A 623 -37.84 3.94 4.55
N VAL A 624 -37.97 3.55 5.82
CA VAL A 624 -39.12 3.87 6.68
C VAL A 624 -38.69 4.83 7.78
N SER A 625 -39.37 5.97 7.91
CA SER A 625 -39.08 6.95 8.97
C SER A 625 -40.32 7.43 9.69
N ASN A 626 -40.19 7.71 11.00
CA ASN A 626 -41.24 8.25 11.84
C ASN A 626 -40.93 9.71 12.20
N ALA A 627 -41.82 10.64 11.84
CA ALA A 627 -41.74 12.01 12.30
C ALA A 627 -42.27 12.12 13.75
N GLY A 628 -41.37 11.92 14.72
CA GLY A 628 -41.71 11.79 16.15
C GLY A 628 -42.60 12.88 16.76
N ASN A 629 -42.66 14.09 16.18
CA ASN A 629 -43.53 15.18 16.64
C ASN A 629 -44.95 15.16 16.04
N SER A 630 -45.16 14.53 14.88
CA SER A 630 -46.45 14.48 14.18
C SER A 630 -47.09 13.09 14.18
N GLY A 631 -46.33 12.04 14.52
CA GLY A 631 -46.75 10.64 14.46
C GLY A 631 -47.01 10.15 13.03
N GLN A 632 -46.54 10.88 12.01
CA GLN A 632 -46.63 10.48 10.62
C GLN A 632 -45.45 9.59 10.23
N TRP A 633 -45.75 8.56 9.45
CA TRP A 633 -44.74 7.67 8.89
C TRP A 633 -44.54 7.96 7.40
N PHE A 634 -43.28 7.93 6.96
CA PHE A 634 -42.87 8.21 5.60
C PHE A 634 -42.18 7.00 4.98
N LEU A 635 -42.37 6.85 3.67
CA LEU A 635 -41.66 5.89 2.84
C LEU A 635 -40.81 6.63 1.81
N ASN A 636 -39.49 6.49 1.94
CA ASN A 636 -38.49 6.97 1.00
C ASN A 636 -37.66 5.76 0.56
N PRO A 637 -38.14 4.96 -0.40
CA PRO A 637 -37.53 3.68 -0.73
C PRO A 637 -36.05 3.80 -1.14
N THR A 638 -35.21 2.98 -0.53
CA THR A 638 -33.80 2.78 -0.85
C THR A 638 -33.59 1.33 -1.32
N PHE A 639 -32.77 1.16 -2.35
CA PHE A 639 -32.47 -0.15 -2.93
C PHE A 639 -30.99 -0.28 -3.24
N ASN A 640 -30.46 -1.48 -3.02
CA ASN A 640 -29.21 -1.93 -3.61
C ASN A 640 -29.56 -2.84 -4.80
N LEU A 641 -28.96 -2.60 -5.96
CA LEU A 641 -29.20 -3.39 -7.15
C LEU A 641 -28.00 -4.29 -7.45
N TYR A 642 -28.29 -5.49 -7.95
CA TYR A 642 -27.30 -6.45 -8.41
C TYR A 642 -27.78 -7.04 -9.73
N ASN A 643 -26.86 -7.43 -10.62
CA ASN A 643 -27.21 -8.17 -11.82
C ASN A 643 -26.28 -9.34 -12.06
N ARG A 644 -26.78 -10.33 -12.80
CA ARG A 644 -25.99 -11.44 -13.32
C ARG A 644 -26.57 -11.92 -14.65
N VAL A 645 -25.73 -12.53 -15.47
CA VAL A 645 -26.12 -13.08 -16.77
C VAL A 645 -26.17 -14.61 -16.67
N LEU A 646 -27.26 -15.19 -17.14
CA LEU A 646 -27.47 -16.63 -17.21
C LEU A 646 -27.48 -17.08 -18.69
N GLU A 647 -26.84 -18.21 -18.95
CA GLU A 647 -26.82 -18.91 -20.24
C GLU A 647 -28.20 -19.45 -20.66
#